data_AF-A0A3Q3LAB6-F1
#
_entry.id   AF-A0A3Q3LAB6-F1
#
_cell.length_a   1.000
_cell.length_b   1.000
_cell.length_c   1.000
_cell.angle_alpha   90.00
_cell.angle_beta   90.00
_cell.angle_gamma   90.00
#
_symmetry.space_group_name_H-M   'P 1'
#
loop_
_entity.id
_entity.type
_entity.pdbx_description
1 polymer ?
#
loop_
_entity_poly.entity_id
_entity_poly.type
_entity_poly.pdbx_seq_one_letter_code
_entity_poly.pdbx_strand_id
1 'polypeptide(L)'
;MTSHRWILAVCVSLASDTCRTFGSGVIQPFNGSSFYVRSNCPFILTRFTHNRVECDIIIRRGDSGLLVEVEIIINKIRTVLQNGSVLVEKKRFELRKSDTHGVALNTQLSETYFVSLPYDHTYQHIFQYGIYTKLRSSLLPLSVTWHNVPGGIDTMWVELEQELSTDMTGLCGKHNVSGTTVSGVFVCREFMSYTLDCLKAKVPYYTQLCEENIYGYGTSKYIGCSFFKEVVQQCGNSSYVWKTWRTVTKCTPQTCPGDLVYVEQGSPFVPSCSNPNPSLSNQDLTSSCVCPKGKVLNDYADAVHCVNVSNCPCVFAGRTYPTGNTRSTKCQSCMCNGGRWLCSENLCPSRCLMEGQFVTTFDGKQYAVPGKCTYVASQGLNWAITIEFSEKEASLKTVVLQLFEVQKLFKEAITELHQSGHALVFWQSSMYVHVHTSFGMKIQVQMSPEIQLYITPPRNHTGKISGLCGNSNNGTTDDFTTSSGIVENSPQPFALSWSVGTCAVNIPTTCSNTDNEIFADERCSVLNNPTGIFAKCHGHIPTDQYHTACIQRTCNCGSNLQQCMCVALDSYAKACANLGFEVGDWRKATNCTLKCEKNQEFSYNIRACNHTCRSLSGSDPRCELDDAPVDGCGCPEGTHLNQEHICTPKAACECHHYGGITKPGPVVIDGRQCLCENGELHCSKDCGCRNGKVCVHCSEYPVNTAQKTCDSLSKPLGASMTCESGCYCPQDQYEDHHGNCVPLDNCTCVYSGKVFSAGEHVKTNCKKCTCGQGQWHCKDEPCPRKCQVYGNGHYQTFDSKWYRFDGHCQYTLVEDYCGNTNGSFSVRVETVPCCDEALTCSRSIVLDLQVDDYLCFTFFLTRT
;
A
#
# COMPACT_ATOMS: atom_id res chain seq x y z
N MET A 1 -9.30 -9.23 -39.81
CA MET A 1 -9.61 -8.39 -40.99
C MET A 1 -8.76 -7.14 -40.92
N THR A 2 -7.58 -7.18 -41.53
CA THR A 2 -6.62 -6.08 -41.64
C THR A 2 -6.77 -5.43 -43.02
N SER A 3 -7.11 -4.15 -43.07
CA SER A 3 -7.19 -3.39 -44.32
C SER A 3 -5.80 -2.86 -44.68
N HIS A 4 -5.11 -3.57 -45.58
CA HIS A 4 -3.92 -3.06 -46.26
C HIS A 4 -4.37 -2.16 -47.42
N ARG A 5 -4.16 -0.85 -47.28
CA ARG A 5 -4.23 0.10 -48.39
C ARG A 5 -2.85 0.24 -49.02
N TRP A 6 -2.69 -0.36 -50.19
CA TRP A 6 -1.57 -0.14 -51.10
C TRP A 6 -1.66 1.29 -51.65
N ILE A 7 -0.64 2.11 -51.43
CA ILE A 7 -0.45 3.38 -52.14
C ILE A 7 0.59 3.13 -53.24
N LEU A 8 0.17 3.38 -54.48
CA LEU A 8 0.99 3.35 -55.68
C LEU A 8 2.19 4.28 -55.54
N ALA A 9 3.40 3.74 -55.72
CA ALA A 9 4.62 4.51 -55.85
C ALA A 9 4.61 5.26 -57.20
N VAL A 10 4.33 6.56 -57.14
CA VAL A 10 4.62 7.48 -58.24
C VAL A 10 6.07 7.93 -58.10
N CYS A 11 6.90 7.61 -59.09
CA CYS A 11 8.25 8.16 -59.22
C CYS A 11 8.15 9.68 -59.48
N VAL A 12 8.38 10.49 -58.45
CA VAL A 12 8.62 11.94 -58.56
C VAL A 12 10.09 12.20 -58.28
N SER A 13 10.69 13.08 -59.08
CA SER A 13 12.09 13.50 -59.02
C SER A 13 12.52 13.94 -57.61
N LEU A 14 13.69 13.45 -57.17
CA LEU A 14 14.37 13.69 -55.89
C LEU A 14 14.48 15.18 -55.53
N ALA A 15 13.54 15.70 -54.74
CA ALA A 15 13.81 16.86 -53.88
C ALA A 15 14.65 16.38 -52.68
N SER A 16 15.64 17.18 -52.27
CA SER A 16 16.37 16.93 -51.03
C SER A 16 15.56 17.56 -49.90
N ASP A 17 15.12 16.78 -48.91
CA ASP A 17 14.44 17.29 -47.71
C ASP A 17 15.41 18.07 -46.78
N THR A 18 16.63 18.34 -47.24
CA THR A 18 17.66 19.07 -46.50
C THR A 18 18.22 20.23 -47.31
N CYS A 19 18.28 21.41 -46.68
CA CYS A 19 19.05 22.57 -47.13
C CYS A 19 20.33 22.69 -46.30
N ARG A 20 21.49 22.90 -46.95
CA ARG A 20 22.79 22.98 -46.28
C ARG A 20 23.51 24.28 -46.59
N THR A 21 24.29 24.79 -45.64
CA THR A 21 25.27 25.85 -45.85
C THR A 21 26.58 25.45 -45.18
N PHE A 22 27.68 25.51 -45.91
CA PHE A 22 28.96 25.00 -45.45
C PHE A 22 30.13 25.75 -46.08
N GLY A 23 31.31 25.58 -45.49
CA GLY A 23 32.51 26.29 -45.91
C GLY A 23 32.36 27.80 -45.71
N SER A 24 32.79 28.60 -46.68
CA SER A 24 32.80 30.06 -46.62
C SER A 24 31.56 30.74 -47.23
N GLY A 25 30.65 29.97 -47.84
CA GLY A 25 29.49 30.55 -48.53
C GLY A 25 28.74 29.60 -49.46
N VAL A 26 29.04 28.29 -49.46
CA VAL A 26 28.35 27.33 -50.33
C VAL A 26 26.99 27.00 -49.72
N ILE A 27 25.94 27.07 -50.53
CA ILE A 27 24.56 26.80 -50.16
C ILE A 27 23.99 25.73 -51.08
N GLN A 28 23.45 24.67 -50.49
CA GLN A 28 22.67 23.64 -51.17
C GLN A 28 21.20 23.84 -50.80
N PRO A 29 20.35 24.33 -51.71
CA PRO A 29 18.92 24.50 -51.44
C PRO A 29 18.21 23.14 -51.33
N PHE A 30 16.97 23.14 -50.81
CA PHE A 30 16.12 21.93 -50.78
C PHE A 30 15.87 21.36 -52.18
N ASN A 31 15.75 22.27 -53.16
CA ASN A 31 15.57 21.92 -54.56
C ASN A 31 16.45 22.79 -55.46
N GLY A 32 17.37 22.15 -56.19
CA GLY A 32 18.28 22.81 -57.13
C GLY A 32 19.75 22.45 -56.93
N SER A 33 20.61 23.01 -57.78
CA SER A 33 22.07 22.87 -57.67
C SER A 33 22.64 23.79 -56.59
N SER A 34 23.65 23.31 -55.85
CA SER A 34 24.38 24.10 -54.85
C SER A 34 25.06 25.33 -55.48
N PHE A 35 25.06 26.49 -54.85
CA PHE A 35 25.68 27.72 -55.37
C PHE A 35 26.54 28.41 -54.29
N TYR A 36 27.29 29.45 -54.65
CA TYR A 36 28.14 30.19 -53.72
C TYR A 36 27.66 31.62 -53.52
N VAL A 37 27.65 32.09 -52.26
CA VAL A 37 27.30 33.45 -51.88
C VAL A 37 28.45 34.08 -51.11
N ARG A 38 29.04 35.13 -51.68
CA ARG A 38 30.12 35.90 -51.03
C ARG A 38 29.60 37.19 -50.41
N SER A 39 29.30 37.16 -49.12
CA SER A 39 28.92 38.35 -48.35
C SER A 39 29.00 38.12 -46.84
N ASN A 40 29.25 39.18 -46.08
CA ASN A 40 29.21 39.23 -44.61
C ASN A 40 27.93 39.90 -44.07
N CYS A 41 27.00 40.28 -44.95
CA CYS A 41 25.68 40.76 -44.55
C CYS A 41 24.83 39.61 -43.97
N PRO A 42 23.84 39.91 -43.12
CA PRO A 42 22.84 38.93 -42.71
C PRO A 42 21.92 38.55 -43.88
N PHE A 43 21.65 37.26 -44.06
CA PHE A 43 20.75 36.72 -45.06
C PHE A 43 19.69 35.82 -44.44
N ILE A 44 18.50 35.82 -45.03
CA ILE A 44 17.47 34.83 -44.71
C ILE A 44 17.85 33.51 -45.41
N LEU A 45 18.28 32.52 -44.63
CA LEU A 45 18.56 31.18 -45.11
C LEU A 45 17.24 30.51 -45.54
N THR A 46 16.24 30.54 -44.66
CA THR A 46 14.87 30.14 -44.98
C THR A 46 13.85 30.88 -44.13
N ARG A 47 12.68 31.16 -44.71
CA ARG A 47 11.50 31.75 -44.07
C ARG A 47 10.25 31.07 -44.60
N PHE A 48 9.37 30.62 -43.72
CA PHE A 48 8.08 30.04 -44.10
C PHE A 48 7.07 30.05 -42.95
N THR A 49 5.81 29.81 -43.31
CA THR A 49 4.73 29.63 -42.33
C THR A 49 4.10 28.26 -42.49
N HIS A 50 3.96 27.52 -41.39
CA HIS A 50 3.25 26.24 -41.39
C HIS A 50 2.29 26.20 -40.20
N ASN A 51 1.02 25.86 -40.44
CA ASN A 51 -0.04 25.86 -39.42
C ASN A 51 -0.10 27.14 -38.56
N ARG A 52 0.05 28.31 -39.19
CA ARG A 52 0.09 29.64 -38.54
C ARG A 52 1.29 29.88 -37.59
N VAL A 53 2.31 29.03 -37.68
CA VAL A 53 3.58 29.19 -36.97
C VAL A 53 4.62 29.66 -37.98
N GLU A 54 5.22 30.82 -37.72
CA GLU A 54 6.29 31.39 -38.53
C GLU A 54 7.65 30.82 -38.11
N CYS A 55 8.49 30.52 -39.09
CA CYS A 55 9.88 30.15 -38.91
C CYS A 55 10.78 31.04 -39.75
N ASP A 56 11.75 31.67 -39.09
CA ASP A 56 12.81 32.45 -39.74
C ASP A 56 14.18 31.93 -39.31
N ILE A 57 15.04 31.63 -40.28
CA ILE A 57 16.44 31.30 -40.04
C ILE A 57 17.29 32.32 -40.77
N ILE A 58 18.00 33.15 -40.01
CA ILE A 58 18.86 34.22 -40.51
C ILE A 58 20.31 33.85 -40.19
N ILE A 59 21.19 33.98 -41.18
CA ILE A 59 22.60 33.64 -41.07
C ILE A 59 23.48 34.84 -41.37
N ARG A 60 24.59 34.98 -40.65
CA ARG A 60 25.60 36.02 -40.91
C ARG A 60 27.00 35.44 -40.83
N ARG A 61 27.77 35.64 -41.90
CA ARG A 61 29.18 35.23 -41.98
C ARG A 61 30.11 36.36 -41.54
N GLY A 62 31.21 36.01 -40.88
CA GLY A 62 32.26 36.95 -40.52
C GLY A 62 33.35 37.02 -41.59
N ASP A 63 34.36 37.86 -41.36
CA ASP A 63 35.51 38.00 -42.27
C ASP A 63 36.34 36.72 -42.38
N SER A 64 36.22 35.81 -41.40
CA SER A 64 36.82 34.48 -41.42
C SER A 64 36.17 33.53 -42.43
N GLY A 65 35.04 33.91 -43.03
CA GLY A 65 34.21 33.06 -43.89
C GLY A 65 33.25 32.15 -43.11
N LEU A 66 33.48 31.92 -41.81
CA LEU A 66 32.61 31.10 -40.95
C LEU A 66 31.32 31.85 -40.61
N LEU A 67 30.27 31.09 -40.27
CA LEU A 67 29.05 31.64 -39.69
C LEU A 67 29.34 32.09 -38.25
N VAL A 68 29.29 33.39 -38.00
CA VAL A 68 29.58 33.97 -36.66
C VAL A 68 28.31 34.20 -35.85
N GLU A 69 27.16 34.23 -36.52
CA GLU A 69 25.85 34.46 -35.92
C GLU A 69 24.76 33.77 -36.75
N VAL A 70 23.90 33.03 -36.06
CA VAL A 70 22.72 32.40 -36.65
C VAL A 70 21.55 32.67 -35.73
N GLU A 71 20.46 33.21 -36.27
CA GLU A 71 19.22 33.44 -35.56
C GLU A 71 18.16 32.46 -36.05
N ILE A 72 17.63 31.65 -35.14
CA ILE A 72 16.54 30.71 -35.38
C ILE A 72 15.33 31.22 -34.60
N ILE A 73 14.30 31.65 -35.31
CA ILE A 73 13.07 32.18 -34.73
C ILE A 73 11.94 31.21 -35.05
N ILE A 74 11.33 30.64 -34.01
CA ILE A 74 10.17 29.74 -34.13
C ILE A 74 9.09 30.24 -33.19
N ASN A 75 7.91 30.58 -33.73
CA ASN A 75 6.80 31.09 -32.93
C ASN A 75 7.19 32.28 -32.01
N LYS A 76 7.97 33.24 -32.55
CA LYS A 76 8.48 34.44 -31.85
C LYS A 76 9.48 34.17 -30.72
N ILE A 77 9.92 32.93 -30.51
CA ILE A 77 11.07 32.59 -29.65
C ILE A 77 12.33 32.69 -30.49
N ARG A 78 13.30 33.50 -30.05
CA ARG A 78 14.56 33.74 -30.75
C ARG A 78 15.69 32.97 -30.07
N THR A 79 16.30 32.07 -30.83
CA THR A 79 17.49 31.31 -30.46
C THR A 79 18.67 31.83 -31.28
N VAL A 80 19.73 32.29 -30.63
CA VAL A 80 20.91 32.85 -31.29
C VAL A 80 22.11 31.93 -31.04
N LEU A 81 22.79 31.56 -32.13
CA LEU A 81 24.05 30.83 -32.09
C LEU A 81 25.18 31.83 -32.31
N GLN A 82 26.03 32.02 -31.31
CA GLN A 82 27.13 32.99 -31.39
C GLN A 82 28.33 32.51 -30.56
N ASN A 83 29.54 32.60 -31.12
CA ASN A 83 30.79 32.22 -30.46
C ASN A 83 30.77 30.80 -29.83
N GLY A 84 30.12 29.83 -30.49
CA GLY A 84 30.00 28.45 -30.01
C GLY A 84 29.04 28.27 -28.83
N SER A 85 28.32 29.32 -28.44
CA SER A 85 27.29 29.30 -27.39
C SER A 85 25.89 29.40 -27.98
N VAL A 86 24.91 28.84 -27.26
CA VAL A 86 23.49 28.93 -27.60
C VAL A 86 22.81 29.88 -26.60
N LEU A 87 22.16 30.90 -27.13
CA LEU A 87 21.44 31.92 -26.37
C LEU A 87 19.94 31.82 -26.71
N VAL A 88 19.09 31.81 -25.71
CA VAL A 88 17.62 31.79 -25.90
C VAL A 88 17.01 33.02 -25.24
N GLU A 89 16.18 33.74 -25.99
CA GLU A 89 15.47 34.93 -25.50
C GLU A 89 14.08 34.55 -24.98
N LYS A 90 13.81 34.86 -23.69
CA LYS A 90 12.50 34.64 -23.06
C LYS A 90 11.83 35.98 -22.77
N LYS A 91 10.58 36.11 -23.22
CA LYS A 91 9.75 37.29 -22.93
C LYS A 91 9.04 37.08 -21.60
N ARG A 92 9.29 37.96 -20.62
CA ARG A 92 8.60 37.99 -19.33
C ARG A 92 7.70 39.22 -19.26
N PHE A 93 6.49 39.04 -18.73
CA PHE A 93 5.59 40.14 -18.40
C PHE A 93 5.70 40.42 -16.91
N GLU A 94 6.20 41.60 -16.53
CA GLU A 94 6.13 42.09 -15.16
C GLU A 94 4.98 43.12 -15.03
N LEU A 95 4.09 42.86 -14.07
CA LEU A 95 3.10 43.82 -13.60
C LEU A 95 3.76 44.77 -12.60
N ARG A 96 4.12 45.98 -13.02
CA ARG A 96 4.43 47.06 -12.06
C ARG A 96 3.14 47.74 -11.65
N LYS A 97 2.82 47.75 -10.35
CA LYS A 97 1.85 48.69 -9.79
C LYS A 97 2.50 50.08 -9.79
N SER A 98 1.90 51.02 -10.51
CA SER A 98 2.25 52.44 -10.39
C SER A 98 1.60 52.98 -9.12
N ASP A 99 2.40 53.51 -8.20
CA ASP A 99 1.89 54.35 -7.13
C ASP A 99 1.34 55.63 -7.75
N THR A 100 0.05 55.88 -7.50
CA THR A 100 -0.78 56.96 -8.02
C THR A 100 -1.34 56.73 -9.45
N HIS A 101 -2.67 56.65 -9.51
CA HIS A 101 -3.52 56.59 -10.71
C HIS A 101 -3.51 55.29 -11.53
N GLY A 102 -3.74 54.12 -10.90
CA GLY A 102 -4.62 53.06 -11.43
C GLY A 102 -4.45 52.52 -12.87
N VAL A 103 -3.35 52.78 -13.55
CA VAL A 103 -3.05 52.24 -14.88
C VAL A 103 -1.93 51.23 -14.73
N ALA A 104 -2.23 49.96 -15.00
CA ALA A 104 -1.23 48.91 -15.10
C ALA A 104 -0.38 49.15 -16.36
N LEU A 105 0.89 49.50 -16.21
CA LEU A 105 1.84 49.51 -17.32
C LEU A 105 2.48 48.13 -17.42
N ASN A 106 2.20 47.43 -18.52
CA ASN A 106 2.92 46.20 -18.88
C ASN A 106 4.27 46.59 -19.49
N THR A 107 5.36 46.48 -18.74
CA THR A 107 6.72 46.54 -19.30
C THR A 107 7.13 45.13 -19.74
N GLN A 108 7.35 44.95 -21.04
CA GLN A 108 7.83 43.71 -21.62
C GLN A 108 9.36 43.69 -21.52
N LEU A 109 9.91 42.89 -20.60
CA LEU A 109 11.35 42.64 -20.51
C LEU A 109 11.71 41.36 -21.28
N SER A 110 12.70 41.47 -22.16
CA SER A 110 13.34 40.34 -22.84
C SER A 110 14.64 40.00 -22.12
N GLU A 111 14.71 38.84 -21.48
CA GLU A 111 15.94 38.31 -20.89
C GLU A 111 16.54 37.28 -21.83
N THR A 112 17.84 37.42 -22.14
CA THR A 112 18.61 36.46 -22.94
C THR A 112 19.58 35.73 -22.01
N TYR A 113 19.62 34.40 -22.08
CA TYR A 113 20.50 33.60 -21.23
C TYR A 113 21.19 32.49 -22.01
N PHE A 114 22.38 32.10 -21.54
CA PHE A 114 23.12 30.95 -22.04
C PHE A 114 22.44 29.66 -21.60
N VAL A 115 22.32 28.69 -22.50
CA VAL A 115 21.74 27.38 -22.19
C VAL A 115 22.81 26.29 -22.19
N SER A 116 22.76 25.41 -21.20
CA SER A 116 23.46 24.12 -21.23
C SER A 116 22.66 23.12 -22.05
N LEU A 117 23.35 22.14 -22.66
CA LEU A 117 22.71 21.08 -23.43
C LEU A 117 22.54 19.82 -22.55
N PRO A 118 21.43 19.07 -22.67
CA PRO A 118 20.26 19.40 -23.48
C PRO A 118 19.43 20.55 -22.88
N TYR A 119 18.73 21.29 -23.73
CA TYR A 119 17.83 22.37 -23.36
C TYR A 119 16.42 22.08 -23.90
N ASP A 120 15.46 21.98 -22.98
CA ASP A 120 14.06 21.76 -23.26
C ASP A 120 13.24 23.04 -23.08
N HIS A 121 12.48 23.40 -24.10
CA HIS A 121 11.49 24.46 -24.09
C HIS A 121 10.20 23.97 -24.75
N THR A 122 9.07 24.62 -24.45
CA THR A 122 7.73 24.25 -24.97
C THR A 122 7.68 24.04 -26.49
N TYR A 123 8.54 24.71 -27.27
CA TYR A 123 8.52 24.69 -28.75
C TYR A 123 9.79 24.16 -29.41
N GLN A 124 10.86 23.93 -28.64
CA GLN A 124 12.16 23.54 -29.17
C GLN A 124 12.91 22.67 -28.18
N HIS A 125 13.62 21.67 -28.70
CA HIS A 125 14.52 20.81 -27.96
C HIS A 125 15.91 20.92 -28.59
N ILE A 126 16.93 21.34 -27.82
CA ILE A 126 18.30 21.53 -28.30
C ILE A 126 19.21 20.54 -27.58
N PHE A 127 19.95 19.72 -28.33
CA PHE A 127 20.72 18.61 -27.77
C PHE A 127 21.97 18.29 -28.59
N GLN A 128 22.89 17.54 -27.99
CA GLN A 128 24.08 17.04 -28.67
C GLN A 128 23.70 15.88 -29.62
N TYR A 129 24.18 15.94 -30.85
CA TYR A 129 23.92 14.95 -31.90
C TYR A 129 25.23 14.55 -32.60
N GLY A 130 25.90 13.53 -32.07
CA GLY A 130 27.27 13.20 -32.48
C GLY A 130 28.24 14.34 -32.16
N ILE A 131 29.01 14.79 -33.16
CA ILE A 131 29.86 15.99 -33.03
C ILE A 131 29.08 17.30 -33.20
N TYR A 132 27.80 17.22 -33.55
CA TYR A 132 26.95 18.36 -33.89
C TYR A 132 26.06 18.76 -32.72
N THR A 133 25.47 19.94 -32.80
CA THR A 133 24.32 20.33 -31.98
C THR A 133 23.08 20.38 -32.87
N LYS A 134 21.97 19.84 -32.39
CA LYS A 134 20.69 19.76 -33.11
C LYS A 134 19.59 20.44 -32.32
N LEU A 135 18.85 21.32 -32.98
CA LEU A 135 17.59 21.89 -32.53
C LEU A 135 16.46 21.17 -33.27
N ARG A 136 15.56 20.54 -32.54
CA ARG A 136 14.31 19.96 -33.07
C ARG A 136 13.14 20.83 -32.64
N SER A 137 12.32 21.25 -33.59
CA SER A 137 11.08 21.96 -33.26
C SER A 137 10.01 20.99 -32.79
N SER A 138 9.26 21.38 -31.76
CA SER A 138 8.08 20.65 -31.30
C SER A 138 6.79 21.11 -32.01
N LEU A 139 6.85 22.24 -32.73
CA LEU A 139 5.71 22.83 -33.45
C LEU A 139 5.76 22.60 -34.95
N LEU A 140 6.97 22.58 -35.51
CA LEU A 140 7.21 22.49 -36.93
C LEU A 140 7.91 21.16 -37.24
N PRO A 141 7.61 20.50 -38.37
CA PRO A 141 8.33 19.30 -38.83
C PRO A 141 9.71 19.70 -39.40
N LEU A 142 10.53 20.37 -38.59
CA LEU A 142 11.82 20.93 -38.97
C LEU A 142 12.84 20.70 -37.84
N SER A 143 14.06 20.41 -38.26
CA SER A 143 15.23 20.44 -37.38
C SER A 143 16.39 21.20 -38.00
N VAL A 144 17.22 21.78 -37.15
CA VAL A 144 18.39 22.55 -37.52
C VAL A 144 19.60 21.95 -36.84
N THR A 145 20.61 21.55 -37.60
CA THR A 145 21.82 20.93 -37.07
C THR A 145 23.04 21.71 -37.51
N TRP A 146 23.99 21.94 -36.61
CA TRP A 146 25.20 22.71 -36.91
C TRP A 146 26.43 22.16 -36.19
N HIS A 147 27.60 22.56 -36.69
CA HIS A 147 28.88 22.18 -36.15
C HIS A 147 29.68 23.41 -35.72
N ASN A 148 30.09 23.44 -34.45
CA ASN A 148 30.88 24.53 -33.90
C ASN A 148 32.38 24.27 -34.09
N VAL A 149 33.10 25.26 -34.59
CA VAL A 149 34.57 25.28 -34.69
C VAL A 149 35.12 26.55 -34.04
N PRO A 150 36.43 26.59 -33.70
CA PRO A 150 37.06 27.83 -33.29
C PRO A 150 36.82 28.96 -34.31
N GLY A 151 36.11 30.01 -33.89
CA GLY A 151 35.80 31.19 -34.71
C GLY A 151 34.41 31.20 -35.37
N GLY A 152 33.58 30.17 -35.22
CA GLY A 152 32.20 30.17 -35.72
C GLY A 152 31.65 28.78 -36.05
N ILE A 153 30.72 28.72 -36.99
CA ILE A 153 30.10 27.49 -37.51
C ILE A 153 30.61 27.27 -38.95
N ASP A 154 31.13 26.08 -39.24
CA ASP A 154 31.66 25.72 -40.56
C ASP A 154 30.65 24.97 -41.44
N THR A 155 29.69 24.26 -40.84
CA THR A 155 28.56 23.63 -41.53
C THR A 155 27.28 23.70 -40.70
N MET A 156 26.16 23.93 -41.38
CA MET A 156 24.82 23.96 -40.82
C MET A 156 23.82 23.46 -41.86
N TRP A 157 22.80 22.73 -41.42
CA TRP A 157 21.73 22.31 -42.29
C TRP A 157 20.36 22.29 -41.60
N VAL A 158 19.34 22.36 -42.44
CA VAL A 158 17.93 22.38 -42.07
C VAL A 158 17.28 21.17 -42.72
N GLU A 159 16.70 20.29 -41.92
CA GLU A 159 15.99 19.08 -42.36
C GLU A 159 14.49 19.24 -42.13
N LEU A 160 13.69 18.87 -43.13
CA LEU A 160 12.24 18.83 -43.04
C LEU A 160 11.76 17.38 -42.87
N GLU A 161 10.84 17.14 -41.95
CA GLU A 161 10.22 15.82 -41.73
C GLU A 161 8.97 15.60 -42.63
N GLN A 162 8.54 16.62 -43.38
CA GLN A 162 7.40 16.61 -44.31
C GLN A 162 7.69 17.46 -45.55
N GLU A 163 6.88 17.30 -46.61
CA GLU A 163 7.05 18.02 -47.88
C GLU A 163 7.04 19.56 -47.71
N LEU A 164 7.82 20.21 -48.58
CA LEU A 164 8.08 21.65 -48.62
C LEU A 164 6.79 22.48 -48.64
N SER A 165 6.70 23.46 -47.74
CA SER A 165 5.66 24.49 -47.83
C SER A 165 5.89 25.35 -49.07
N THR A 166 4.86 25.60 -49.87
CA THR A 166 4.97 26.33 -51.14
C THR A 166 5.32 27.81 -50.97
N ASP A 167 5.22 28.35 -49.76
CA ASP A 167 5.54 29.74 -49.39
C ASP A 167 6.98 29.91 -48.87
N MET A 168 7.81 28.86 -48.90
CA MET A 168 9.22 28.94 -48.47
C MET A 168 10.02 29.92 -49.33
N THR A 169 10.64 30.89 -48.65
CA THR A 169 11.51 31.92 -49.25
C THR A 169 12.89 31.93 -48.60
N GLY A 170 13.85 32.63 -49.21
CA GLY A 170 15.24 32.69 -48.76
C GLY A 170 16.19 31.86 -49.62
N LEU A 171 17.44 31.74 -49.18
CA LEU A 171 18.51 31.07 -49.94
C LEU A 171 18.30 29.56 -50.11
N CYS A 172 17.47 28.93 -49.28
CA CYS A 172 17.05 27.53 -49.44
C CYS A 172 15.90 27.33 -50.47
N GLY A 173 15.32 28.40 -51.02
CA GLY A 173 14.22 28.39 -52.00
C GLY A 173 14.66 28.26 -53.47
N LYS A 174 13.71 28.30 -54.42
CA LYS A 174 13.93 28.01 -55.86
C LYS A 174 14.74 29.09 -56.60
N HIS A 175 15.68 28.60 -57.43
CA HIS A 175 16.78 29.25 -58.19
C HIS A 175 16.55 30.61 -58.89
N ASN A 176 17.57 31.49 -58.84
CA ASN A 176 18.40 31.87 -60.01
C ASN A 176 19.49 32.90 -59.62
N VAL A 177 20.74 32.47 -59.40
CA VAL A 177 21.91 33.38 -59.47
C VAL A 177 23.05 32.67 -60.21
N SER A 178 23.48 33.27 -61.31
CA SER A 178 24.62 32.84 -62.13
C SER A 178 25.93 33.36 -61.55
N GLY A 179 26.81 32.45 -61.12
CA GLY A 179 28.15 32.76 -60.59
C GLY A 179 29.22 32.92 -61.67
N THR A 180 30.13 33.87 -61.46
CA THR A 180 31.30 34.17 -62.30
C THR A 180 32.51 33.31 -61.96
N THR A 181 33.17 32.80 -63.00
CA THR A 181 34.37 31.95 -62.95
C THR A 181 35.61 32.67 -62.42
N VAL A 182 36.33 32.03 -61.49
CA VAL A 182 37.69 32.41 -61.07
C VAL A 182 38.56 31.14 -61.01
N SER A 183 39.83 31.26 -61.40
CA SER A 183 40.76 30.15 -61.65
C SER A 183 41.55 29.69 -60.41
N GLY A 184 41.44 28.40 -60.09
CA GLY A 184 42.56 27.47 -59.97
C GLY A 184 43.30 27.36 -58.64
N VAL A 185 42.76 26.57 -57.69
CA VAL A 185 43.52 26.07 -56.52
C VAL A 185 43.85 24.57 -56.75
N PHE A 186 45.14 24.20 -56.71
CA PHE A 186 45.62 22.84 -57.05
C PHE A 186 44.91 21.71 -56.28
N VAL A 187 44.62 21.92 -54.98
CA VAL A 187 43.95 20.92 -54.12
C VAL A 187 42.53 20.57 -54.57
N CYS A 188 41.78 21.53 -55.13
CA CYS A 188 40.41 21.29 -55.60
C CYS A 188 40.38 20.34 -56.79
N ARG A 189 41.28 20.54 -57.76
CA ARG A 189 41.37 19.70 -58.96
C ARG A 189 41.87 18.30 -58.62
N GLU A 190 42.86 18.21 -57.75
CA GLU A 190 43.36 16.92 -57.27
C GLU A 190 42.26 16.12 -56.57
N PHE A 191 41.60 16.70 -55.56
CA PHE A 191 40.49 16.04 -54.85
C PHE A 191 39.34 15.63 -55.78
N MET A 192 38.94 16.50 -56.71
CA MET A 192 37.84 16.23 -57.64
C MET A 192 38.15 15.11 -58.65
N SER A 193 39.43 14.80 -58.90
CA SER A 193 39.79 13.63 -59.71
C SER A 193 39.41 12.30 -59.04
N TYR A 194 39.33 12.26 -57.70
CA TYR A 194 38.95 11.09 -56.93
C TYR A 194 37.42 10.90 -56.86
N THR A 195 36.60 11.89 -57.27
CA THR A 195 35.12 11.84 -57.20
C THR A 195 34.45 11.50 -58.53
N LEU A 196 35.23 11.22 -59.58
CA LEU A 196 34.75 10.99 -60.95
C LEU A 196 33.71 9.86 -61.07
N ASP A 197 33.90 8.78 -60.29
CA ASP A 197 33.04 7.61 -60.24
C ASP A 197 31.62 7.92 -59.73
N CYS A 198 31.53 8.90 -58.83
CA CYS A 198 30.31 9.32 -58.16
C CYS A 198 29.64 10.55 -58.79
N LEU A 199 30.37 11.66 -58.95
CA LEU A 199 29.80 12.94 -59.36
C LEU A 199 29.63 13.06 -60.88
N LYS A 200 30.38 12.26 -61.65
CA LYS A 200 30.29 12.17 -63.13
C LYS A 200 30.31 13.56 -63.78
N ALA A 201 29.24 13.93 -64.49
CA ALA A 201 29.13 15.21 -65.21
C ALA A 201 29.15 16.45 -64.29
N LYS A 202 28.97 16.30 -62.96
CA LYS A 202 28.97 17.41 -62.01
C LYS A 202 30.37 17.82 -61.53
N VAL A 203 31.42 17.06 -61.87
CA VAL A 203 32.79 17.32 -61.39
C VAL A 203 33.30 18.73 -61.74
N PRO A 204 33.15 19.26 -62.96
CA PRO A 204 33.59 20.62 -63.27
C PRO A 204 32.88 21.68 -62.42
N TYR A 205 31.59 21.48 -62.17
CA TYR A 205 30.77 22.38 -61.36
C TYR A 205 31.23 22.43 -59.90
N TYR A 206 31.40 21.26 -59.27
CA TYR A 206 31.91 21.19 -57.90
C TYR A 206 33.36 21.65 -57.79
N THR A 207 34.17 21.52 -58.84
CA THR A 207 35.52 22.08 -58.90
C THR A 207 35.46 23.61 -58.82
N GLN A 208 34.59 24.26 -59.58
CA GLN A 208 34.38 25.71 -59.51
C GLN A 208 33.91 26.14 -58.11
N LEU A 209 32.90 25.46 -57.54
CA LEU A 209 32.42 25.77 -56.18
C LEU A 209 33.54 25.62 -55.13
N CYS A 210 34.42 24.63 -55.28
CA CYS A 210 35.58 24.46 -54.41
C CYS A 210 36.54 25.64 -54.50
N GLU A 211 36.85 26.09 -55.72
CA GLU A 211 37.74 27.22 -55.96
C GLU A 211 37.16 28.52 -55.37
N GLU A 212 35.85 28.76 -55.55
CA GLU A 212 35.13 29.90 -54.96
C GLU A 212 35.11 29.85 -53.42
N ASN A 213 34.86 28.67 -52.84
CA ASN A 213 34.83 28.43 -51.41
C ASN A 213 36.20 28.69 -50.73
N ILE A 214 37.28 28.28 -51.39
CA ILE A 214 38.63 28.38 -50.82
C ILE A 214 39.27 29.76 -51.10
N TYR A 215 38.77 30.51 -52.08
CA TYR A 215 39.32 31.80 -52.48
C TYR A 215 39.34 32.81 -51.31
N GLY A 216 40.55 33.22 -50.89
CA GLY A 216 40.75 34.10 -49.74
C GLY A 216 40.77 33.40 -48.37
N TYR A 217 40.53 32.08 -48.33
CA TYR A 217 40.41 31.27 -47.12
C TYR A 217 41.31 30.03 -47.10
N GLY A 218 42.30 29.94 -48.01
CA GLY A 218 43.13 28.74 -48.20
C GLY A 218 43.94 28.27 -47.00
N THR A 219 44.14 29.11 -45.98
CA THR A 219 44.79 28.75 -44.71
C THR A 219 43.81 28.22 -43.67
N SER A 220 42.50 28.41 -43.85
CA SER A 220 41.47 27.91 -42.93
C SER A 220 41.19 26.44 -43.18
N LYS A 221 41.66 25.59 -42.26
CA LYS A 221 41.38 24.15 -42.32
C LYS A 221 39.88 23.82 -42.21
N TYR A 222 39.07 24.65 -41.56
CA TYR A 222 37.63 24.38 -41.37
C TYR A 222 36.81 24.60 -42.66
N ILE A 223 37.15 25.63 -43.44
CA ILE A 223 36.42 25.97 -44.68
C ILE A 223 36.64 24.93 -45.78
N GLY A 224 37.89 24.52 -46.01
CA GLY A 224 38.20 23.50 -47.00
C GLY A 224 37.63 22.13 -46.58
N CYS A 225 37.84 21.73 -45.33
CA CYS A 225 37.46 20.40 -44.87
C CYS A 225 35.95 20.19 -44.78
N SER A 226 35.16 21.21 -44.39
CA SER A 226 33.70 21.11 -44.43
C SER A 226 33.20 20.90 -45.86
N PHE A 227 33.72 21.64 -46.84
CA PHE A 227 33.37 21.46 -48.25
C PHE A 227 33.70 20.05 -48.76
N PHE A 228 34.94 19.57 -48.55
CA PHE A 228 35.33 18.24 -49.01
C PHE A 228 34.49 17.13 -48.36
N LYS A 229 34.17 17.27 -47.06
CA LYS A 229 33.34 16.31 -46.33
C LYS A 229 31.93 16.21 -46.93
N GLU A 230 31.29 17.33 -47.23
CA GLU A 230 29.94 17.34 -47.84
C GLU A 230 29.94 16.69 -49.23
N VAL A 231 30.99 16.93 -50.02
CA VAL A 231 31.15 16.28 -51.33
C VAL A 231 31.34 14.76 -51.18
N VAL A 232 32.14 14.32 -50.21
CA VAL A 232 32.36 12.90 -49.91
C VAL A 232 31.07 12.22 -49.45
N GLN A 233 30.25 12.90 -48.64
CA GLN A 233 28.95 12.37 -48.20
C GLN A 233 27.99 12.14 -49.37
N GLN A 234 28.01 12.98 -50.40
CA GLN A 234 27.22 12.77 -51.62
C GLN A 234 27.64 11.52 -52.41
N CYS A 235 28.90 11.09 -52.28
CA CYS A 235 29.41 9.89 -52.92
C CYS A 235 29.15 8.60 -52.14
N GLY A 236 28.72 8.71 -50.89
CA GLY A 236 28.43 7.56 -50.05
C GLY A 236 29.67 6.84 -49.53
N ASN A 237 29.47 6.05 -48.48
CA ASN A 237 30.53 5.39 -47.71
C ASN A 237 31.24 4.23 -48.44
N SER A 238 30.66 3.73 -49.53
CA SER A 238 31.24 2.68 -50.37
C SER A 238 32.20 3.21 -51.43
N SER A 239 32.22 4.53 -51.67
CA SER A 239 33.05 5.16 -52.70
C SER A 239 34.55 5.10 -52.38
N TYR A 240 35.39 5.16 -53.41
CA TYR A 240 36.84 5.21 -53.22
C TYR A 240 37.28 6.48 -52.48
N VAL A 241 36.70 7.62 -52.85
CA VAL A 241 37.01 8.92 -52.23
C VAL A 241 36.70 8.94 -50.73
N TRP A 242 35.68 8.21 -50.27
CA TRP A 242 35.37 8.08 -48.83
C TRP A 242 36.57 7.59 -48.00
N LYS A 243 37.38 6.69 -48.57
CA LYS A 243 38.53 6.09 -47.86
C LYS A 243 39.80 6.94 -47.93
N THR A 244 39.93 7.80 -48.93
CA THR A 244 41.19 8.48 -49.25
C THR A 244 41.14 10.00 -49.09
N TRP A 245 39.96 10.62 -49.01
CA TRP A 245 39.82 12.07 -49.05
C TRP A 245 40.64 12.81 -47.99
N ARG A 246 40.71 12.30 -46.76
CA ARG A 246 41.48 12.92 -45.67
C ARG A 246 42.98 12.93 -45.96
N THR A 247 43.48 11.90 -46.63
CA THR A 247 44.89 11.81 -47.05
C THR A 247 45.17 12.82 -48.17
N VAL A 248 44.26 12.95 -49.13
CA VAL A 248 44.41 13.87 -50.28
C VAL A 248 44.29 15.34 -49.84
N THR A 249 43.32 15.66 -48.98
CA THR A 249 43.03 17.04 -48.58
C THR A 249 43.80 17.49 -47.34
N LYS A 250 44.51 16.58 -46.66
CA LYS A 250 45.18 16.78 -45.36
C LYS A 250 44.22 17.18 -44.23
N CYS A 251 42.92 16.89 -44.37
CA CYS A 251 41.90 17.15 -43.37
C CYS A 251 41.97 16.13 -42.22
N THR A 252 42.40 16.57 -41.04
CA THR A 252 42.46 15.70 -39.86
C THR A 252 41.07 15.34 -39.34
N PRO A 253 40.85 14.10 -38.87
CA PRO A 253 39.68 13.75 -38.08
C PRO A 253 39.54 14.65 -36.84
N GLN A 254 38.34 14.71 -36.27
CA GLN A 254 38.15 15.46 -35.04
C GLN A 254 38.77 14.76 -33.84
N THR A 255 39.26 15.55 -32.91
CA THR A 255 39.69 15.08 -31.59
C THR A 255 38.46 14.92 -30.69
N CYS A 256 38.25 13.71 -30.20
CA CYS A 256 37.21 13.40 -29.24
C CYS A 256 37.75 13.52 -27.80
N PRO A 257 36.90 13.87 -26.82
CA PRO A 257 37.31 13.95 -25.42
C PRO A 257 37.49 12.55 -24.80
N GLY A 258 38.49 12.41 -23.93
CA GLY A 258 38.73 11.19 -23.16
C GLY A 258 39.02 9.97 -24.03
N ASP A 259 38.34 8.86 -23.74
CA ASP A 259 38.52 7.58 -24.44
C ASP A 259 37.71 7.44 -25.74
N LEU A 260 36.89 8.45 -26.08
CA LEU A 260 36.05 8.38 -27.27
C LEU A 260 36.89 8.41 -28.54
N VAL A 261 36.44 7.69 -29.56
CA VAL A 261 37.09 7.57 -30.85
C VAL A 261 36.17 8.18 -31.91
N TYR A 262 36.75 9.03 -32.77
CA TYR A 262 36.02 9.64 -33.87
C TYR A 262 35.70 8.59 -34.95
N VAL A 263 34.45 8.59 -35.41
CA VAL A 263 33.98 7.79 -36.54
C VAL A 263 33.15 8.66 -37.48
N GLU A 264 33.29 8.43 -38.80
CA GLU A 264 32.51 9.17 -39.81
C GLU A 264 31.01 8.83 -39.77
N GLN A 265 30.71 7.57 -39.45
CA GLN A 265 29.36 7.05 -39.26
C GLN A 265 29.32 6.30 -37.92
N GLY A 266 28.76 6.96 -36.92
CA GLY A 266 28.53 6.41 -35.59
C GLY A 266 27.18 6.82 -35.06
N SER A 267 26.81 6.24 -33.92
CA SER A 267 25.61 6.64 -33.22
C SER A 267 25.69 8.12 -32.80
N PRO A 268 24.67 8.94 -33.07
CA PRO A 268 24.60 10.31 -32.59
C PRO A 268 24.50 10.37 -31.06
N PHE A 269 23.97 9.30 -30.44
CA PHE A 269 23.86 9.12 -29.00
C PHE A 269 24.79 8.00 -28.57
N VAL A 270 25.88 8.35 -27.90
CA VAL A 270 26.87 7.36 -27.47
C VAL A 270 26.21 6.37 -26.49
N PRO A 271 26.23 5.05 -26.76
CA PRO A 271 25.75 4.07 -25.80
C PRO A 271 26.43 4.25 -24.44
N SER A 272 25.64 4.28 -23.37
CA SER A 272 26.12 4.60 -22.03
C SER A 272 25.79 3.50 -21.02
N CYS A 273 26.28 3.61 -19.78
CA CYS A 273 25.95 2.67 -18.73
C CYS A 273 24.47 2.74 -18.34
N SER A 274 23.86 3.93 -18.34
CA SER A 274 22.41 4.06 -18.10
C SER A 274 21.55 3.57 -19.28
N ASN A 275 22.04 3.72 -20.52
CA ASN A 275 21.38 3.23 -21.73
C ASN A 275 22.36 2.53 -22.68
N PRO A 276 22.66 1.23 -22.44
CA PRO A 276 23.65 0.50 -23.22
C PRO A 276 23.25 0.22 -24.67
N ASN A 277 21.94 0.26 -24.97
CA ASN A 277 21.39 -0.06 -26.29
C ASN A 277 20.33 0.99 -26.68
N PRO A 278 20.74 2.22 -27.02
CA PRO A 278 19.81 3.21 -27.52
C PRO A 278 19.16 2.70 -28.82
N SER A 279 17.84 2.84 -28.94
CA SER A 279 17.11 2.56 -30.18
C SER A 279 17.61 3.46 -31.29
N LEU A 280 18.19 2.89 -32.34
CA LEU A 280 18.79 3.62 -33.47
C LEU A 280 18.27 3.09 -34.80
N SER A 281 17.91 4.00 -35.71
CA SER A 281 17.74 3.69 -37.13
C SER A 281 19.06 3.89 -37.88
N ASN A 282 19.28 3.17 -38.98
CA ASN A 282 20.44 3.40 -39.86
C ASN A 282 20.47 4.83 -40.44
N GLN A 283 19.31 5.49 -40.52
CA GLN A 283 19.18 6.88 -40.95
C GLN A 283 19.73 7.89 -39.92
N ASP A 284 19.99 7.45 -38.68
CA ASP A 284 20.48 8.33 -37.61
C ASP A 284 22.02 8.39 -37.53
N LEU A 285 22.76 7.61 -38.33
CA LEU A 285 24.22 7.57 -38.26
C LEU A 285 24.82 8.88 -38.75
N THR A 286 25.70 9.47 -37.93
CA THR A 286 26.37 10.73 -38.22
C THR A 286 27.84 10.69 -37.78
N SER A 287 28.60 11.73 -38.09
CA SER A 287 29.94 11.86 -37.51
C SER A 287 29.84 12.02 -36.01
N SER A 288 30.52 11.13 -35.28
CA SER A 288 30.34 11.02 -33.84
C SER A 288 31.63 10.62 -33.14
N CYS A 289 31.67 10.89 -31.85
CA CYS A 289 32.69 10.43 -30.93
C CYS A 289 32.08 9.27 -30.13
N VAL A 290 32.50 8.04 -30.42
CA VAL A 290 31.89 6.83 -29.83
C VAL A 290 32.92 6.04 -29.01
N CYS A 291 32.45 5.23 -28.06
CA CYS A 291 33.35 4.32 -27.36
C CYS A 291 33.91 3.25 -28.31
N PRO A 292 35.13 2.74 -28.04
CA PRO A 292 35.68 1.59 -28.75
C PRO A 292 34.71 0.40 -28.74
N LYS A 293 34.79 -0.44 -29.77
CA LYS A 293 33.89 -1.58 -29.95
C LYS A 293 33.85 -2.46 -28.69
N GLY A 294 32.64 -2.74 -28.19
CA GLY A 294 32.40 -3.55 -26.99
C GLY A 294 32.38 -2.78 -25.66
N LYS A 295 32.58 -1.46 -25.69
CA LYS A 295 32.52 -0.58 -24.52
C LYS A 295 31.38 0.43 -24.63
N VAL A 296 30.97 0.98 -23.49
CA VAL A 296 29.96 2.03 -23.34
C VAL A 296 30.51 3.18 -22.51
N LEU A 297 29.93 4.37 -22.67
CA LEU A 297 30.30 5.55 -21.91
C LEU A 297 29.85 5.42 -20.46
N ASN A 298 30.75 5.65 -19.50
CA ASN A 298 30.37 5.80 -18.11
C ASN A 298 29.79 7.21 -17.88
N ASP A 299 28.48 7.34 -18.03
CA ASP A 299 27.71 8.58 -17.87
C ASP A 299 27.43 8.96 -16.41
N TYR A 300 27.99 8.21 -15.45
CA TYR A 300 27.95 8.52 -14.03
C TYR A 300 29.27 9.08 -13.47
N ALA A 301 30.29 9.24 -14.31
CA ALA A 301 31.58 9.80 -13.93
C ALA A 301 31.77 11.20 -14.52
N ASP A 302 32.46 12.07 -13.77
CA ASP A 302 32.79 13.43 -14.23
C ASP A 302 33.77 13.45 -15.42
N ALA A 303 34.51 12.35 -15.62
CA ALA A 303 35.45 12.17 -16.73
C ALA A 303 34.89 11.24 -17.81
N VAL A 304 35.13 11.59 -19.08
CA VAL A 304 34.71 10.81 -20.25
C VAL A 304 35.53 9.52 -20.37
N HIS A 305 35.03 8.43 -19.77
CA HIS A 305 35.71 7.13 -19.73
C HIS A 305 34.82 6.02 -20.31
N CYS A 306 35.42 5.12 -21.10
CA CYS A 306 34.70 4.01 -21.74
C CYS A 306 34.96 2.68 -20.99
N VAL A 307 33.89 2.05 -20.51
CA VAL A 307 33.92 0.82 -19.70
C VAL A 307 33.20 -0.33 -20.40
N ASN A 308 33.51 -1.57 -20.00
CA ASN A 308 32.69 -2.72 -20.42
C ASN A 308 31.33 -2.65 -19.73
N VAL A 309 30.27 -3.12 -20.39
CA VAL A 309 28.90 -3.15 -19.82
C VAL A 309 28.86 -3.89 -18.48
N SER A 310 29.64 -4.97 -18.33
CA SER A 310 29.77 -5.72 -17.08
C SER A 310 30.34 -4.91 -15.91
N ASN A 311 31.06 -3.82 -16.20
CA ASN A 311 31.71 -2.97 -15.21
C ASN A 311 30.94 -1.66 -14.99
N CYS A 312 29.77 -1.51 -15.62
CA CYS A 312 28.95 -0.32 -15.43
C CYS A 312 28.52 -0.20 -13.96
N PRO A 313 28.75 0.96 -13.33
CA PRO A 313 28.30 1.19 -11.98
C PRO A 313 26.78 1.45 -11.97
N CYS A 314 26.17 1.26 -10.81
CA CYS A 314 24.77 1.60 -10.58
C CYS A 314 24.72 2.85 -9.70
N VAL A 315 23.73 3.71 -9.92
CA VAL A 315 23.51 4.88 -9.06
C VAL A 315 22.24 4.68 -8.23
N PHE A 316 22.32 5.07 -6.96
CA PHE A 316 21.16 5.18 -6.08
C PHE A 316 21.37 6.35 -5.12
N ALA A 317 20.38 7.25 -5.05
CA ALA A 317 20.42 8.44 -4.18
C ALA A 317 21.69 9.30 -4.32
N GLY A 318 22.13 9.53 -5.56
CA GLY A 318 23.34 10.31 -5.86
C GLY A 318 24.66 9.61 -5.51
N ARG A 319 24.63 8.36 -5.06
CA ARG A 319 25.83 7.55 -4.77
C ARG A 319 26.05 6.52 -5.87
N THR A 320 27.30 6.37 -6.27
CA THR A 320 27.74 5.42 -7.30
C THR A 320 28.24 4.13 -6.66
N TYR A 321 27.72 3.00 -7.12
CA TYR A 321 28.03 1.66 -6.64
C TYR A 321 28.73 0.86 -7.74
N PRO A 322 29.96 0.38 -7.51
CA PRO A 322 30.61 -0.58 -8.39
C PRO A 322 29.76 -1.84 -8.59
N THR A 323 29.92 -2.50 -9.74
CA THR A 323 29.32 -3.83 -9.96
C THR A 323 29.78 -4.82 -8.87
N GLY A 324 28.84 -5.61 -8.35
CA GLY A 324 29.03 -6.53 -7.23
C GLY A 324 28.67 -5.94 -5.87
N ASN A 325 28.63 -4.61 -5.72
CA ASN A 325 28.22 -3.98 -4.47
C ASN A 325 26.72 -4.19 -4.23
N THR A 326 26.38 -4.43 -2.97
CA THR A 326 25.01 -4.66 -2.53
C THR A 326 24.55 -3.55 -1.59
N ARG A 327 23.32 -3.09 -1.77
CA ARG A 327 22.60 -2.25 -0.82
C ARG A 327 21.46 -3.06 -0.21
N SER A 328 21.25 -2.92 1.09
CA SER A 328 20.22 -3.67 1.82
C SER A 328 19.45 -2.75 2.73
N THR A 329 18.13 -2.92 2.79
CA THR A 329 17.25 -2.40 3.84
C THR A 329 16.69 -3.58 4.63
N LYS A 330 15.90 -3.33 5.69
CA LYS A 330 15.11 -4.41 6.33
C LYS A 330 14.15 -5.12 5.36
N CYS A 331 13.80 -4.46 4.27
CA CYS A 331 12.75 -4.89 3.35
C CYS A 331 13.28 -5.61 2.12
N GLN A 332 14.44 -5.19 1.60
CA GLN A 332 14.92 -5.59 0.28
C GLN A 332 16.43 -5.49 0.19
N SER A 333 17.07 -6.41 -0.55
CA SER A 333 18.48 -6.33 -0.91
C SER A 333 18.64 -6.22 -2.42
N CYS A 334 19.47 -5.30 -2.88
CA CYS A 334 19.72 -5.04 -4.29
C CYS A 334 21.23 -5.05 -4.57
N MET A 335 21.65 -5.89 -5.51
CA MET A 335 23.04 -5.96 -5.98
C MET A 335 23.17 -5.20 -7.30
N CYS A 336 24.22 -4.39 -7.44
CA CYS A 336 24.56 -3.76 -8.71
C CYS A 336 25.18 -4.79 -9.66
N ASN A 337 24.61 -4.93 -10.85
CA ASN A 337 25.11 -5.81 -11.90
C ASN A 337 25.06 -5.12 -13.27
N GLY A 338 26.22 -4.68 -13.77
CA GLY A 338 26.35 -4.12 -15.13
C GLY A 338 25.40 -2.95 -15.41
N GLY A 339 25.37 -1.97 -14.51
CA GLY A 339 24.52 -0.78 -14.60
C GLY A 339 23.08 -0.97 -14.15
N ARG A 340 22.67 -2.19 -13.76
CA ARG A 340 21.31 -2.50 -13.31
C ARG A 340 21.27 -2.98 -11.87
N TRP A 341 20.20 -2.63 -11.16
CA TRP A 341 19.91 -3.17 -9.84
C TRP A 341 19.17 -4.51 -9.95
N LEU A 342 19.76 -5.57 -9.41
CA LEU A 342 19.10 -6.86 -9.22
C LEU A 342 18.63 -6.94 -7.77
N CYS A 343 17.33 -6.82 -7.54
CA CYS A 343 16.74 -6.77 -6.21
C CYS A 343 16.01 -8.05 -5.83
N SER A 344 16.05 -8.42 -4.56
CA SER A 344 15.17 -9.44 -3.96
C SER A 344 13.71 -8.98 -3.99
N GLU A 345 12.80 -9.90 -3.70
CA GLU A 345 11.42 -9.53 -3.35
C GLU A 345 11.40 -8.58 -2.15
N ASN A 346 10.42 -7.69 -2.12
CA ASN A 346 10.21 -6.76 -1.03
C ASN A 346 9.41 -7.46 0.08
N LEU A 347 10.04 -7.65 1.24
CA LEU A 347 9.47 -8.36 2.39
C LEU A 347 8.72 -7.46 3.36
N CYS A 348 8.77 -6.13 3.18
CA CYS A 348 8.06 -5.24 4.07
C CYS A 348 6.54 -5.34 3.83
N PRO A 349 5.76 -5.52 4.90
CA PRO A 349 4.32 -5.66 4.77
C PRO A 349 3.70 -4.37 4.22
N SER A 350 2.71 -4.50 3.34
CA SER A 350 1.84 -3.39 2.93
C SER A 350 1.14 -2.82 4.16
N ARG A 351 1.22 -1.51 4.37
CA ARG A 351 0.60 -0.83 5.52
C ARG A 351 -0.19 0.36 5.06
N CYS A 352 -1.40 0.51 5.61
CA CYS A 352 -2.13 1.76 5.53
C CYS A 352 -1.73 2.64 6.72
N LEU A 353 -1.39 3.89 6.46
CA LEU A 353 -0.96 4.86 7.46
C LEU A 353 -1.96 6.02 7.47
N MET A 354 -2.42 6.43 8.66
CA MET A 354 -3.31 7.58 8.85
C MET A 354 -2.72 8.49 9.92
N GLU A 355 -2.08 9.56 9.46
CA GLU A 355 -1.26 10.46 10.27
C GLU A 355 -1.90 11.86 10.28
N GLY A 356 -2.89 12.06 11.14
CA GLY A 356 -3.80 13.22 11.07
C GLY A 356 -4.66 13.15 9.82
N GLN A 357 -4.62 14.18 8.98
CA GLN A 357 -5.35 14.23 7.71
C GLN A 357 -4.70 13.47 6.55
N PHE A 358 -3.46 13.03 6.69
CA PHE A 358 -2.71 12.38 5.61
C PHE A 358 -2.90 10.87 5.67
N VAL A 359 -3.24 10.28 4.52
CA VAL A 359 -3.46 8.84 4.36
C VAL A 359 -2.49 8.30 3.33
N THR A 360 -1.84 7.19 3.67
CA THR A 360 -1.13 6.31 2.72
C THR A 360 -1.90 5.01 2.62
N THR A 361 -2.36 4.62 1.42
CA THR A 361 -3.07 3.36 1.18
C THR A 361 -2.14 2.15 1.35
N PHE A 362 -2.71 0.94 1.38
CA PHE A 362 -1.92 -0.29 1.42
C PHE A 362 -0.92 -0.42 0.26
N ASP A 363 -1.29 0.10 -0.91
CA ASP A 363 -0.48 0.04 -2.14
C ASP A 363 0.46 1.25 -2.30
N GLY A 364 0.46 2.18 -1.32
CA GLY A 364 1.43 3.28 -1.23
C GLY A 364 0.97 4.61 -1.81
N LYS A 365 -0.31 4.75 -2.20
CA LYS A 365 -0.86 6.01 -2.70
C LYS A 365 -1.12 6.96 -1.54
N GLN A 366 -0.59 8.18 -1.65
CA GLN A 366 -0.71 9.20 -0.62
C GLN A 366 -1.71 10.29 -1.00
N TYR A 367 -2.52 10.74 -0.04
CA TYR A 367 -3.45 11.84 -0.20
C TYR A 367 -3.87 12.44 1.15
N ALA A 368 -4.58 13.56 1.13
CA ALA A 368 -5.17 14.17 2.32
C ALA A 368 -6.69 14.04 2.30
N VAL A 369 -7.31 13.73 3.44
CA VAL A 369 -8.76 13.75 3.58
C VAL A 369 -9.30 15.20 3.59
N PRO A 370 -10.45 15.47 2.96
CA PRO A 370 -10.92 16.85 2.73
C PRO A 370 -11.74 17.46 3.88
N GLY A 371 -12.19 16.65 4.84
CA GLY A 371 -13.08 17.10 5.91
C GLY A 371 -12.90 16.37 7.23
N LYS A 372 -13.17 17.06 8.33
CA LYS A 372 -13.16 16.55 9.71
C LYS A 372 -14.47 15.82 10.01
N CYS A 373 -14.56 14.57 9.59
CA CYS A 373 -15.77 13.74 9.67
C CYS A 373 -15.44 12.35 10.21
N THR A 374 -16.46 11.50 10.33
CA THR A 374 -16.28 10.07 10.55
C THR A 374 -16.15 9.36 9.22
N TYR A 375 -15.16 8.47 9.08
CA TYR A 375 -14.89 7.73 7.84
C TYR A 375 -14.66 6.25 8.11
N VAL A 376 -14.99 5.42 7.12
CA VAL A 376 -14.55 4.02 7.07
C VAL A 376 -13.09 3.99 6.60
N ALA A 377 -12.17 3.77 7.53
CA ALA A 377 -10.75 3.66 7.23
C ALA A 377 -10.46 2.43 6.37
N SER A 378 -10.96 1.27 6.81
CA SER A 378 -10.88 0.02 6.07
C SER A 378 -11.96 -0.94 6.56
N GLN A 379 -12.50 -1.75 5.67
CA GLN A 379 -13.48 -2.79 5.97
C GLN A 379 -13.23 -4.05 5.14
N GLY A 380 -13.64 -5.18 5.69
CA GLY A 380 -13.67 -6.50 5.04
C GLY A 380 -14.95 -7.25 5.39
N LEU A 381 -14.97 -8.57 5.18
CA LEU A 381 -16.20 -9.38 5.29
C LEU A 381 -16.86 -9.30 6.69
N ASN A 382 -16.07 -9.40 7.76
CA ASN A 382 -16.54 -9.49 9.15
C ASN A 382 -15.85 -8.47 10.07
N TRP A 383 -15.29 -7.41 9.52
CA TRP A 383 -14.61 -6.39 10.29
C TRP A 383 -14.67 -5.03 9.61
N ALA A 384 -14.70 -3.98 10.42
CA ALA A 384 -14.64 -2.60 9.95
C ALA A 384 -13.84 -1.76 10.94
N ILE A 385 -13.04 -0.84 10.39
CA ILE A 385 -12.28 0.16 11.13
C ILE A 385 -12.83 1.52 10.74
N THR A 386 -13.38 2.21 11.72
CA THR A 386 -13.96 3.55 11.54
C THR A 386 -13.11 4.55 12.33
N ILE A 387 -12.85 5.69 11.71
CA ILE A 387 -12.08 6.79 12.32
C ILE A 387 -12.96 8.02 12.46
N GLU A 388 -12.84 8.73 13.57
CA GLU A 388 -13.53 9.99 13.86
C GLU A 388 -12.48 11.09 13.99
N PHE A 389 -12.62 12.16 13.20
CA PHE A 389 -11.78 13.36 13.34
C PHE A 389 -12.25 14.26 14.49
N SER A 390 -11.32 15.01 15.06
CA SER A 390 -11.61 16.10 16.00
C SER A 390 -12.42 17.21 15.32
N GLU A 391 -13.35 17.81 16.05
CA GLU A 391 -14.09 18.98 15.53
C GLU A 391 -13.19 20.21 15.41
N LYS A 392 -12.18 20.31 16.27
CA LYS A 392 -11.28 21.47 16.38
C LYS A 392 -10.12 21.40 15.40
N GLU A 393 -9.45 20.26 15.35
CA GLU A 393 -8.19 20.06 14.65
C GLU A 393 -8.32 18.95 13.59
N ALA A 394 -7.45 18.95 12.58
CA ALA A 394 -7.39 17.89 11.57
C ALA A 394 -6.65 16.64 12.07
N SER A 395 -7.02 16.21 13.28
CA SER A 395 -6.44 15.10 14.04
C SER A 395 -7.47 14.02 14.30
N LEU A 396 -7.02 12.78 14.44
CA LEU A 396 -7.91 11.68 14.83
C LEU A 396 -8.28 11.83 16.31
N LYS A 397 -9.56 11.63 16.63
CA LYS A 397 -10.12 11.69 17.97
C LYS A 397 -10.48 10.31 18.50
N THR A 398 -10.99 9.45 17.63
CA THR A 398 -11.42 8.10 17.98
C THR A 398 -11.09 7.12 16.86
N VAL A 399 -10.62 5.93 17.22
CA VAL A 399 -10.58 4.76 16.33
C VAL A 399 -11.57 3.73 16.88
N VAL A 400 -12.39 3.15 16.00
CA VAL A 400 -13.36 2.12 16.36
C VAL A 400 -13.07 0.89 15.54
N LEU A 401 -12.83 -0.23 16.22
CA LEU A 401 -12.67 -1.53 15.59
C LEU A 401 -13.91 -2.37 15.87
N GLN A 402 -14.60 -2.74 14.81
CA GLN A 402 -15.67 -3.72 14.86
C GLN A 402 -15.15 -5.06 14.32
N LEU A 403 -15.22 -6.10 15.14
CA LEU A 403 -14.89 -7.48 14.78
C LEU A 403 -16.15 -8.33 15.00
N PHE A 404 -16.76 -8.83 13.94
CA PHE A 404 -18.04 -9.56 13.99
C PHE A 404 -19.14 -8.73 14.68
N GLU A 405 -19.85 -9.31 15.67
CA GLU A 405 -20.86 -8.63 16.52
C GLU A 405 -20.25 -7.91 17.74
N VAL A 406 -18.92 -7.89 17.90
CA VAL A 406 -18.25 -7.23 19.04
C VAL A 406 -17.66 -5.88 18.60
N GLN A 407 -18.12 -4.79 19.23
CA GLN A 407 -17.57 -3.45 19.05
C GLN A 407 -16.50 -3.16 20.12
N LYS A 408 -15.32 -2.70 19.71
CA LYS A 408 -14.30 -2.14 20.60
C LYS A 408 -14.03 -0.67 20.25
N LEU A 409 -14.18 0.19 21.26
CA LEU A 409 -13.98 1.64 21.15
C LEU A 409 -12.61 2.01 21.76
N PHE A 410 -11.69 2.57 20.96
CA PHE A 410 -10.40 3.07 21.47
C PHE A 410 -10.55 4.49 22.04
N LYS A 411 -11.45 4.66 23.02
CA LYS A 411 -11.73 5.94 23.71
C LYS A 411 -11.92 5.79 25.22
N GLU A 412 -12.28 4.59 25.71
CA GLU A 412 -12.45 4.27 27.14
C GLU A 412 -11.43 3.20 27.58
N ALA A 413 -11.15 3.16 28.88
CA ALA A 413 -10.00 2.49 29.52
C ALA A 413 -9.65 1.10 28.94
N ILE A 414 -8.72 1.10 28.00
CA ILE A 414 -8.08 -0.12 27.49
C ILE A 414 -7.25 -0.67 28.64
N THR A 415 -7.72 -1.76 29.25
CA THR A 415 -6.93 -2.52 30.22
C THR A 415 -5.57 -2.90 29.61
N GLU A 416 -4.52 -2.95 30.42
CA GLU A 416 -3.14 -3.27 30.02
C GLU A 416 -3.04 -4.36 28.92
N LEU A 417 -3.81 -5.44 29.10
CA LEU A 417 -3.91 -6.59 28.21
C LEU A 417 -5.34 -7.12 28.21
N HIS A 418 -5.90 -7.33 27.02
CA HIS A 418 -7.17 -8.00 26.79
C HIS A 418 -7.00 -9.09 25.73
N GLN A 419 -7.45 -10.30 26.04
CA GLN A 419 -7.37 -11.46 25.15
C GLN A 419 -8.76 -12.07 24.97
N SER A 420 -9.14 -12.32 23.72
CA SER A 420 -10.34 -13.09 23.34
C SER A 420 -9.97 -14.14 22.30
N GLY A 421 -10.91 -15.03 21.96
CA GLY A 421 -10.71 -16.01 20.88
C GLY A 421 -10.46 -15.38 19.50
N HIS A 422 -10.75 -14.09 19.32
CA HIS A 422 -10.63 -13.41 18.03
C HIS A 422 -9.49 -12.39 17.98
N ALA A 423 -9.12 -11.78 19.11
CA ALA A 423 -8.12 -10.73 19.15
C ALA A 423 -7.37 -10.63 20.48
N LEU A 424 -6.10 -10.25 20.37
CA LEU A 424 -5.21 -9.85 21.46
C LEU A 424 -4.98 -8.34 21.35
N VAL A 425 -5.31 -7.58 22.41
CA VAL A 425 -5.19 -6.12 22.48
C VAL A 425 -4.33 -5.76 23.69
N PHE A 426 -3.29 -4.97 23.51
CA PHE A 426 -2.38 -4.61 24.59
C PHE A 426 -1.65 -3.29 24.34
N TRP A 427 -1.16 -2.69 25.41
CA TRP A 427 -0.25 -1.56 25.33
C TRP A 427 1.18 -2.06 25.05
N GLN A 428 1.76 -1.62 23.93
CA GLN A 428 3.15 -1.91 23.59
C GLN A 428 4.12 -0.98 24.32
N SER A 429 3.72 0.27 24.51
CA SER A 429 4.35 1.28 25.35
C SER A 429 3.24 2.17 25.92
N SER A 430 3.55 3.18 26.74
CA SER A 430 2.53 4.14 27.19
C SER A 430 1.87 4.94 26.05
N MET A 431 2.42 4.86 24.84
CA MET A 431 2.01 5.64 23.67
C MET A 431 1.36 4.81 22.57
N TYR A 432 1.49 3.48 22.59
CA TYR A 432 1.00 2.62 21.51
C TYR A 432 0.15 1.47 22.02
N VAL A 433 -0.99 1.27 21.38
CA VAL A 433 -1.84 0.10 21.53
C VAL A 433 -1.72 -0.76 20.27
N HIS A 434 -1.52 -2.06 20.47
CA HIS A 434 -1.44 -3.05 19.40
C HIS A 434 -2.65 -3.98 19.46
N VAL A 435 -3.13 -4.38 18.28
CA VAL A 435 -4.22 -5.34 18.11
C VAL A 435 -3.76 -6.40 17.13
N HIS A 436 -3.75 -7.64 17.60
CA HIS A 436 -3.49 -8.83 16.82
C HIS A 436 -4.76 -9.63 16.68
N THR A 437 -5.15 -9.91 15.45
CA THR A 437 -6.34 -10.73 15.19
C THR A 437 -5.95 -12.17 14.84
N SER A 438 -6.82 -13.11 15.18
CA SER A 438 -6.66 -14.54 14.83
C SER A 438 -6.54 -14.81 13.33
N PHE A 439 -7.07 -13.93 12.48
CA PHE A 439 -6.99 -14.02 11.02
C PHE A 439 -5.80 -13.25 10.43
N GLY A 440 -4.86 -12.76 11.24
CA GLY A 440 -3.58 -12.22 10.79
C GLY A 440 -3.55 -10.73 10.43
N MET A 441 -4.64 -9.97 10.67
CA MET A 441 -4.60 -8.50 10.62
C MET A 441 -3.90 -7.96 11.88
N LYS A 442 -3.02 -6.98 11.69
CA LYS A 442 -2.34 -6.25 12.77
C LYS A 442 -2.72 -4.77 12.72
N ILE A 443 -3.10 -4.18 13.85
CA ILE A 443 -3.40 -2.75 13.97
C ILE A 443 -2.52 -2.17 15.06
N GLN A 444 -1.87 -1.06 14.76
CA GLN A 444 -1.09 -0.27 15.71
C GLN A 444 -1.72 1.12 15.78
N VAL A 445 -2.15 1.50 16.98
CA VAL A 445 -2.72 2.82 17.27
C VAL A 445 -1.74 3.54 18.18
N GLN A 446 -1.12 4.60 17.67
CA GLN A 446 -0.46 5.55 18.54
C GLN A 446 -1.53 6.39 19.22
N MET A 447 -1.44 6.58 20.53
CA MET A 447 -2.40 7.32 21.34
C MET A 447 -1.88 8.69 21.76
N SER A 448 -0.56 8.85 21.85
CA SER A 448 0.12 10.07 22.30
C SER A 448 1.36 10.31 21.45
N PRO A 449 1.78 11.56 21.17
CA PRO A 449 1.12 12.82 21.54
C PRO A 449 -0.21 13.09 20.81
N GLU A 450 -0.53 12.32 19.79
CA GLU A 450 -1.77 12.40 19.01
C GLU A 450 -2.14 11.00 18.51
N ILE A 451 -3.42 10.77 18.20
CA ILE A 451 -3.89 9.51 17.65
C ILE A 451 -3.43 9.35 16.19
N GLN A 452 -2.65 8.32 15.91
CA GLN A 452 -2.28 7.89 14.56
C GLN A 452 -2.56 6.41 14.39
N LEU A 453 -3.00 6.00 13.19
CA LEU A 453 -3.47 4.65 12.93
C LEU A 453 -2.64 3.99 11.82
N TYR A 454 -2.17 2.78 12.11
CA TYR A 454 -1.37 1.97 11.20
C TYR A 454 -1.98 0.57 11.08
N ILE A 455 -2.38 0.19 9.87
CA ILE A 455 -3.06 -1.08 9.61
C ILE A 455 -2.20 -1.94 8.72
N THR A 456 -1.98 -3.19 9.10
CA THR A 456 -1.37 -4.23 8.26
C THR A 456 -2.46 -5.26 7.92
N PRO A 457 -2.83 -5.42 6.65
CA PRO A 457 -3.89 -6.32 6.25
C PRO A 457 -3.42 -7.79 6.36
N PRO A 458 -4.35 -8.75 6.45
CA PRO A 458 -4.01 -10.17 6.36
C PRO A 458 -3.37 -10.51 5.02
N ARG A 459 -2.28 -11.30 5.02
CA ARG A 459 -1.59 -11.73 3.80
C ARG A 459 -2.52 -12.50 2.84
N ASN A 460 -3.36 -13.37 3.39
CA ASN A 460 -4.32 -14.19 2.64
C ASN A 460 -5.73 -13.86 3.12
N HIS A 461 -6.35 -12.83 2.54
CA HIS A 461 -7.73 -12.45 2.84
C HIS A 461 -8.68 -13.00 1.76
N THR A 462 -9.81 -13.57 2.17
CA THR A 462 -10.78 -14.25 1.28
C THR A 462 -11.91 -13.34 0.80
N GLY A 463 -11.91 -12.05 1.16
CA GLY A 463 -12.96 -11.09 0.82
C GLY A 463 -12.39 -9.71 0.45
N LYS A 464 -13.16 -8.89 -0.26
CA LYS A 464 -12.68 -7.59 -0.77
C LYS A 464 -12.38 -6.62 0.38
N ILE A 465 -11.13 -6.17 0.51
CA ILE A 465 -10.76 -5.04 1.37
C ILE A 465 -11.14 -3.75 0.65
N SER A 466 -11.70 -2.79 1.39
CA SER A 466 -12.10 -1.48 0.84
C SER A 466 -12.11 -0.41 1.92
N GLY A 467 -12.14 0.86 1.54
CA GLY A 467 -12.15 2.00 2.45
C GLY A 467 -11.15 3.07 2.00
N LEU A 468 -10.88 4.03 2.88
CA LEU A 468 -9.82 5.03 2.68
C LEU A 468 -8.43 4.40 2.44
N CYS A 469 -8.17 3.23 3.01
CA CYS A 469 -6.90 2.52 2.83
C CYS A 469 -6.72 1.84 1.46
N GLY A 470 -7.67 1.96 0.53
CA GLY A 470 -7.63 1.29 -0.76
C GLY A 470 -8.04 -0.19 -0.68
N ASN A 471 -7.57 -1.00 -1.61
CA ASN A 471 -7.98 -2.41 -1.75
C ASN A 471 -6.86 -3.44 -1.59
N SER A 472 -5.59 -3.01 -1.41
CA SER A 472 -4.44 -3.87 -1.12
C SER A 472 -4.13 -4.89 -2.23
N ASN A 473 -4.32 -4.52 -3.50
CA ASN A 473 -4.11 -5.40 -4.66
C ASN A 473 -2.71 -5.27 -5.30
N ASN A 474 -1.79 -4.55 -4.65
CA ASN A 474 -0.44 -4.22 -5.13
C ASN A 474 -0.42 -3.25 -6.34
N GLY A 475 -1.45 -2.42 -6.50
CA GLY A 475 -1.58 -1.41 -7.56
C GLY A 475 -2.27 -0.13 -7.08
N THR A 476 -1.68 1.04 -7.38
CA THR A 476 -2.19 2.34 -6.91
C THR A 476 -3.22 3.00 -7.83
N THR A 477 -3.48 2.41 -9.00
CA THR A 477 -4.33 3.01 -10.04
C THR A 477 -5.81 3.01 -9.66
N ASP A 478 -6.25 2.03 -8.88
CA ASP A 478 -7.64 1.84 -8.46
C ASP A 478 -7.86 2.02 -6.95
N ASP A 479 -6.84 2.48 -6.22
CA ASP A 479 -6.94 2.81 -4.79
C ASP A 479 -8.06 3.82 -4.48
N PHE A 480 -8.39 4.70 -5.43
CA PHE A 480 -9.48 5.66 -5.32
C PHE A 480 -10.82 5.07 -5.77
N THR A 481 -11.06 3.79 -5.47
CA THR A 481 -12.37 3.17 -5.66
C THR A 481 -13.33 3.64 -4.57
N THR A 482 -14.40 4.33 -4.97
CA THR A 482 -15.44 4.83 -4.07
C THR A 482 -16.22 3.71 -3.39
N SER A 483 -17.02 4.06 -2.37
CA SER A 483 -17.96 3.12 -1.73
C SER A 483 -19.01 2.54 -2.68
N SER A 484 -19.27 3.18 -3.82
CA SER A 484 -20.14 2.66 -4.89
C SER A 484 -19.41 1.79 -5.92
N GLY A 485 -18.09 1.62 -5.81
CA GLY A 485 -17.28 0.79 -6.68
C GLY A 485 -16.74 1.46 -7.94
N ILE A 486 -16.81 2.79 -8.04
CA ILE A 486 -16.32 3.57 -9.18
C ILE A 486 -14.93 4.11 -8.86
N VAL A 487 -14.00 4.09 -9.82
CA VAL A 487 -12.65 4.67 -9.65
C VAL A 487 -12.68 6.17 -9.94
N GLU A 488 -12.26 6.97 -8.97
CA GLU A 488 -12.10 8.42 -9.09
C GLU A 488 -10.65 8.81 -9.39
N ASN A 489 -10.48 9.92 -10.11
CA ASN A 489 -9.14 10.47 -10.40
C ASN A 489 -8.66 11.48 -9.36
N SER A 490 -9.55 11.93 -8.47
CA SER A 490 -9.23 12.93 -7.45
C SER A 490 -9.56 12.43 -6.04
N PRO A 491 -8.76 12.79 -5.02
CA PRO A 491 -8.90 12.24 -3.68
C PRO A 491 -10.17 12.71 -2.95
N GLN A 492 -10.68 13.91 -3.27
CA GLN A 492 -11.83 14.49 -2.58
C GLN A 492 -13.14 13.69 -2.78
N PRO A 493 -13.64 13.44 -4.01
CA PRO A 493 -14.86 12.64 -4.21
C PRO A 493 -14.68 11.21 -3.70
N PHE A 494 -13.49 10.63 -3.84
CA PHE A 494 -13.14 9.35 -3.27
C PHE A 494 -13.31 9.33 -1.73
N ALA A 495 -12.64 10.23 -1.02
CA ALA A 495 -12.67 10.26 0.45
C ALA A 495 -14.07 10.56 0.99
N LEU A 496 -14.80 11.48 0.36
CA LEU A 496 -16.18 11.81 0.76
C LEU A 496 -17.14 10.64 0.53
N SER A 497 -16.90 9.76 -0.45
CA SER A 497 -17.74 8.57 -0.64
C SER A 497 -17.66 7.59 0.55
N TRP A 498 -16.58 7.66 1.34
CA TRP A 498 -16.32 6.81 2.50
C TRP A 498 -16.69 7.48 3.84
N SER A 499 -17.32 8.66 3.82
CA SER A 499 -17.80 9.31 5.05
C SER A 499 -19.06 8.63 5.60
N VAL A 500 -19.16 8.57 6.92
CA VAL A 500 -20.38 8.13 7.62
C VAL A 500 -21.30 9.33 7.74
N GLY A 501 -22.29 9.41 6.85
CA GLY A 501 -23.21 10.54 6.76
C GLY A 501 -22.67 11.70 5.91
N THR A 502 -23.27 12.88 6.04
CA THR A 502 -22.88 14.08 5.30
C THR A 502 -21.60 14.67 5.86
N CYS A 503 -20.63 14.96 4.96
CA CYS A 503 -19.35 15.53 5.34
C CYS A 503 -19.07 16.83 4.58
N ALA A 504 -18.74 17.89 5.31
CA ALA A 504 -18.34 19.17 4.74
C ALA A 504 -16.83 19.18 4.46
N VAL A 505 -16.43 19.76 3.33
CA VAL A 505 -15.03 20.04 3.02
C VAL A 505 -14.58 21.24 3.88
N ASN A 506 -13.84 20.97 4.94
CA ASN A 506 -13.50 21.95 5.96
C ASN A 506 -12.06 21.83 6.48
N ILE A 507 -11.22 21.06 5.80
CA ILE A 507 -9.76 21.00 6.02
C ILE A 507 -9.08 21.88 4.94
N PRO A 508 -8.40 22.97 5.31
CA PRO A 508 -7.71 23.82 4.35
C PRO A 508 -6.53 23.08 3.68
N THR A 509 -6.46 23.14 2.36
CA THR A 509 -5.34 22.58 1.58
C THR A 509 -4.15 23.54 1.49
N THR A 510 -4.36 24.81 1.79
CA THR A 510 -3.35 25.87 1.79
C THR A 510 -3.18 26.45 3.18
N CYS A 511 -1.98 26.93 3.46
CA CYS A 511 -1.71 27.70 4.65
C CYS A 511 -2.33 29.09 4.51
N SER A 512 -3.17 29.49 5.47
CA SER A 512 -3.84 30.80 5.46
C SER A 512 -3.27 31.78 6.49
N ASN A 513 -2.38 31.32 7.38
CA ASN A 513 -1.82 32.12 8.47
C ASN A 513 -0.31 32.30 8.24
N THR A 514 0.09 33.53 7.90
CA THR A 514 1.46 33.88 7.55
C THR A 514 2.46 33.64 8.69
N ASP A 515 2.09 33.91 9.95
CA ASP A 515 3.01 33.73 11.08
C ASP A 515 3.26 32.23 11.35
N ASN A 516 2.20 31.43 11.28
CA ASN A 516 2.33 29.97 11.40
C ASN A 516 3.10 29.39 10.19
N GLU A 517 2.93 29.96 9.00
CA GLU A 517 3.66 29.57 7.80
C GLU A 517 5.16 29.77 7.97
N ILE A 518 5.59 30.94 8.46
CA ILE A 518 7.00 31.26 8.69
C ILE A 518 7.59 30.29 9.72
N PHE A 519 6.89 30.05 10.83
CA PHE A 519 7.34 29.08 11.84
C PHE A 519 7.45 27.67 11.25
N ALA A 520 6.45 27.26 10.46
CA ALA A 520 6.41 25.95 9.84
C ALA A 520 7.54 25.76 8.82
N ASP A 521 7.78 26.74 7.95
CA ASP A 521 8.85 26.70 6.96
C ASP A 521 10.23 26.57 7.62
N GLU A 522 10.51 27.41 8.62
CA GLU A 522 11.79 27.36 9.36
C GLU A 522 11.98 26.01 10.06
N ARG A 523 10.97 25.52 10.79
CA ARG A 523 11.11 24.31 11.63
C ARG A 523 11.02 23.01 10.84
N CYS A 524 10.24 22.96 9.76
CA CYS A 524 10.14 21.78 8.91
C CYS A 524 11.36 21.63 7.98
N SER A 525 12.11 22.71 7.70
CA SER A 525 13.32 22.68 6.85
C SER A 525 14.39 21.67 7.29
N VAL A 526 14.38 21.27 8.57
CA VAL A 526 15.29 20.24 9.12
C VAL A 526 15.18 18.90 8.39
N LEU A 527 14.01 18.57 7.82
CA LEU A 527 13.80 17.37 7.01
C LEU A 527 14.61 17.39 5.71
N ASN A 528 14.94 18.57 5.18
CA ASN A 528 15.66 18.73 3.91
C ASN A 528 17.16 18.99 4.10
N ASN A 529 17.64 19.10 5.34
CA ASN A 529 19.04 19.39 5.60
C ASN A 529 19.94 18.19 5.19
N PRO A 530 20.82 18.33 4.18
CA PRO A 530 21.62 17.22 3.64
C PRO A 530 22.69 16.69 4.59
N THR A 531 23.02 17.43 5.65
CA THR A 531 23.96 17.02 6.70
C THR A 531 23.30 16.93 8.08
N GLY A 532 21.97 17.07 8.14
CA GLY A 532 21.19 17.05 9.36
C GLY A 532 20.94 15.65 9.92
N ILE A 533 20.18 15.59 11.02
CA ILE A 533 19.87 14.35 11.74
C ILE A 533 19.09 13.34 10.87
N PHE A 534 18.29 13.84 9.92
CA PHE A 534 17.47 13.06 8.99
C PHE A 534 18.20 12.63 7.71
N ALA A 535 19.41 13.15 7.43
CA ALA A 535 20.13 13.00 6.16
C ALA A 535 20.38 11.54 5.75
N LYS A 536 20.58 10.64 6.72
CA LYS A 536 20.76 9.20 6.46
C LYS A 536 19.58 8.58 5.71
N CYS A 537 18.39 9.15 5.86
CA CYS A 537 17.17 8.62 5.27
C CYS A 537 16.85 9.14 3.88
N HIS A 538 17.44 10.28 3.47
CA HIS A 538 17.04 10.99 2.24
C HIS A 538 17.23 10.13 0.99
N GLY A 539 18.19 9.20 1.03
CA GLY A 539 18.40 8.27 -0.07
C GLY A 539 17.38 7.15 -0.17
N HIS A 540 16.57 6.93 0.86
CA HIS A 540 15.61 5.82 0.92
C HIS A 540 14.16 6.29 0.95
N ILE A 541 13.91 7.49 1.50
CA ILE A 541 12.59 8.10 1.61
C ILE A 541 12.68 9.54 1.09
N PRO A 542 11.94 9.89 0.04
CA PRO A 542 11.86 11.27 -0.44
C PRO A 542 11.30 12.20 0.64
N THR A 543 11.94 13.36 0.82
CA THR A 543 11.56 14.31 1.87
C THR A 543 10.43 15.24 1.46
N ASP A 544 10.21 15.45 0.16
CA ASP A 544 9.28 16.45 -0.39
C ASP A 544 7.87 16.33 0.21
N GLN A 545 7.29 15.12 0.20
CA GLN A 545 5.94 14.87 0.71
C GLN A 545 5.83 15.11 2.22
N TYR A 546 6.81 14.63 2.99
CA TYR A 546 6.84 14.80 4.45
C TYR A 546 7.08 16.27 4.83
N HIS A 547 7.90 16.99 4.06
CA HIS A 547 8.14 18.41 4.25
C HIS A 547 6.86 19.23 4.00
N THR A 548 6.19 18.99 2.88
CA THR A 548 4.89 19.63 2.59
C THR A 548 3.85 19.29 3.65
N ALA A 549 3.75 18.03 4.07
CA ALA A 549 2.83 17.60 5.12
C ALA A 549 3.16 18.27 6.47
N CYS A 550 4.44 18.42 6.80
CA CYS A 550 4.89 19.13 8.01
C CYS A 550 4.47 20.59 7.99
N ILE A 551 4.67 21.30 6.86
CA ILE A 551 4.27 22.70 6.73
C ILE A 551 2.75 22.84 6.86
N GLN A 552 1.99 22.06 6.09
CA GLN A 552 0.53 22.10 6.10
C GLN A 552 -0.04 21.81 7.49
N ARG A 553 0.47 20.77 8.16
CA ARG A 553 0.02 20.39 9.50
C ARG A 553 0.33 21.47 10.53
N THR A 554 1.56 21.98 10.52
CA THR A 554 2.00 22.99 11.48
C THR A 554 1.26 24.31 11.28
N CYS A 555 1.06 24.72 10.02
CA CYS A 555 0.33 25.94 9.72
C CYS A 555 -1.13 25.89 10.16
N ASN A 556 -1.82 24.78 9.85
CA ASN A 556 -3.23 24.58 10.17
C ASN A 556 -3.46 24.11 11.62
N CYS A 557 -2.42 24.08 12.44
CA CYS A 557 -2.51 23.67 13.84
C CYS A 557 -3.37 24.68 14.63
N GLY A 558 -4.42 24.19 15.28
CA GLY A 558 -5.32 25.01 16.09
C GLY A 558 -4.79 25.35 17.48
N SER A 559 -3.65 24.77 17.87
CA SER A 559 -3.08 24.88 19.22
C SER A 559 -1.54 24.96 19.21
N ASN A 560 -0.85 24.04 19.88
CA ASN A 560 0.60 24.08 20.11
C ASN A 560 1.38 23.75 18.82
N LEU A 561 1.88 24.78 18.14
CA LEU A 561 2.66 24.67 16.90
C LEU A 561 3.86 23.72 17.04
N GLN A 562 4.58 23.77 18.17
CA GLN A 562 5.72 22.89 18.43
C GLN A 562 5.27 21.42 18.44
N GLN A 563 4.15 21.10 19.10
CA GLN A 563 3.61 19.74 19.15
C GLN A 563 3.21 19.23 17.76
N CYS A 564 2.47 20.04 16.99
CA CYS A 564 2.03 19.69 15.63
C CYS A 564 3.23 19.40 14.71
N MET A 565 4.26 20.25 14.76
CA MET A 565 5.50 20.06 14.02
C MET A 565 6.25 18.79 14.47
N CYS A 566 6.35 18.55 15.79
CA CYS A 566 6.98 17.34 16.31
C CYS A 566 6.27 16.04 15.85
N VAL A 567 4.94 16.04 15.77
CA VAL A 567 4.16 14.89 15.22
C VAL A 567 4.48 14.65 13.74
N ALA A 568 4.64 15.73 12.96
CA ALA A 568 5.01 15.59 11.55
C ALA A 568 6.43 15.05 11.37
N LEU A 569 7.40 15.54 12.14
CA LEU A 569 8.79 15.04 12.12
C LEU A 569 8.86 13.56 12.56
N ASP A 570 8.07 13.19 13.57
CA ASP A 570 7.95 11.81 14.05
C ASP A 570 7.50 10.84 12.95
N SER A 571 6.62 11.29 12.06
CA SER A 571 6.11 10.50 10.94
C SER A 571 7.23 10.11 9.95
N TYR A 572 8.13 11.05 9.64
CA TYR A 572 9.31 10.77 8.82
C TYR A 572 10.33 9.89 9.56
N ALA A 573 10.55 10.13 10.85
CA ALA A 573 11.44 9.31 11.68
C ALA A 573 11.00 7.84 11.71
N LYS A 574 9.69 7.58 11.88
CA LYS A 574 9.10 6.23 11.84
C LYS A 574 9.26 5.57 10.48
N ALA A 575 8.96 6.30 9.41
CA ALA A 575 9.14 5.79 8.06
C ALA A 575 10.59 5.32 7.85
N CYS A 576 11.55 6.08 8.37
CA CYS A 576 12.96 5.73 8.34
C CYS A 576 13.32 4.48 9.16
N ALA A 577 12.84 4.43 10.40
CA ALA A 577 13.08 3.31 11.31
C ALA A 577 12.48 1.98 10.79
N ASN A 578 11.34 2.06 10.09
CA ASN A 578 10.69 0.92 9.43
C ASN A 578 11.56 0.31 8.33
N LEU A 579 12.37 1.11 7.62
CA LEU A 579 13.37 0.61 6.67
C LEU A 579 14.65 0.09 7.35
N GLY A 580 14.79 0.33 8.66
CA GLY A 580 15.91 -0.13 9.48
C GLY A 580 17.02 0.88 9.68
N PHE A 581 16.78 2.16 9.38
CA PHE A 581 17.76 3.21 9.58
C PHE A 581 17.48 3.98 10.86
N GLU A 582 18.46 4.00 11.77
CA GLU A 582 18.36 4.76 13.02
C GLU A 582 18.66 6.25 12.78
N VAL A 583 17.71 7.10 13.19
CA VAL A 583 17.77 8.57 13.04
C VAL A 583 18.46 9.24 14.24
N GLY A 584 19.04 8.48 15.17
CA GLY A 584 19.58 9.03 16.42
C GLY A 584 18.51 9.74 17.26
N ASP A 585 18.91 10.60 18.19
CA ASP A 585 17.98 11.33 19.06
C ASP A 585 17.48 12.63 18.42
N TRP A 586 16.67 12.47 17.36
CA TRP A 586 16.08 13.59 16.64
C TRP A 586 15.16 14.43 17.53
N ARG A 587 14.49 13.83 18.53
CA ARG A 587 13.61 14.57 19.45
C ARG A 587 14.38 15.63 20.23
N LYS A 588 15.58 15.31 20.72
CA LYS A 588 16.43 16.31 21.37
C LYS A 588 16.97 17.35 20.39
N ALA A 589 17.36 16.93 19.19
CA ALA A 589 17.89 17.83 18.15
C ALA A 589 16.85 18.87 17.66
N THR A 590 15.56 18.57 17.74
CA THR A 590 14.47 19.43 17.24
C THR A 590 13.57 20.00 18.34
N ASN A 591 13.96 19.92 19.61
CA ASN A 591 13.17 20.35 20.78
C ASN A 591 11.78 19.67 20.86
N CYS A 592 11.72 18.39 20.51
CA CYS A 592 10.53 17.52 20.51
C CYS A 592 10.56 16.46 21.63
N THR A 593 11.26 16.75 22.73
CA THR A 593 11.38 15.85 23.89
C THR A 593 10.03 15.63 24.55
N LEU A 594 9.67 14.37 24.78
CA LEU A 594 8.45 13.97 25.46
C LEU A 594 8.72 13.81 26.97
N LYS A 595 7.72 14.16 27.79
CA LYS A 595 7.76 13.90 29.23
C LYS A 595 6.99 12.62 29.52
N CYS A 596 7.68 11.65 30.12
CA CYS A 596 7.07 10.41 30.58
C CYS A 596 6.39 10.59 31.92
N GLU A 597 5.33 9.82 32.16
CA GLU A 597 4.62 9.84 33.43
C GLU A 597 5.41 9.08 34.51
N LYS A 598 5.35 9.60 35.74
CA LYS A 598 5.97 8.99 36.92
C LYS A 598 7.48 8.77 36.74
N ASN A 599 7.97 7.55 36.92
CA ASN A 599 9.38 7.17 36.79
C ASN A 599 9.67 6.35 35.53
N GLN A 600 8.78 6.43 34.52
CA GLN A 600 9.04 5.84 33.21
C GLN A 600 10.05 6.68 32.43
N GLU A 601 10.75 6.06 31.49
CA GLU A 601 11.74 6.71 30.62
C GLU A 601 11.39 6.54 29.15
N PHE A 602 11.74 7.54 28.34
CA PHE A 602 11.51 7.48 26.89
C PHE A 602 12.58 6.63 26.22
N SER A 603 12.17 5.74 25.32
CA SER A 603 13.06 4.94 24.48
C SER A 603 12.50 4.78 23.08
N TYR A 604 13.38 4.65 22.08
CA TYR A 604 13.02 4.37 20.69
C TYR A 604 12.78 2.87 20.41
N ASN A 605 13.05 1.99 21.39
CA ASN A 605 13.05 0.55 21.22
C ASN A 605 12.31 -0.16 22.37
N ILE A 606 11.03 0.20 22.58
CA ILE A 606 10.19 -0.41 23.61
C ILE A 606 9.47 -1.65 23.07
N ARG A 607 9.44 -2.69 23.91
CA ARG A 607 8.71 -3.94 23.73
C ARG A 607 7.76 -4.16 24.89
N ALA A 608 6.63 -4.85 24.67
CA ALA A 608 5.72 -5.20 25.77
C ALA A 608 6.11 -6.46 26.55
N CYS A 609 6.70 -7.43 25.84
CA CYS A 609 7.03 -8.75 26.38
C CYS A 609 7.87 -8.66 27.67
N ASN A 610 7.41 -9.26 28.76
CA ASN A 610 8.10 -9.30 30.06
C ASN A 610 8.35 -7.93 30.75
N HIS A 611 7.63 -6.86 30.37
CA HIS A 611 7.85 -5.52 30.92
C HIS A 611 6.83 -5.08 31.98
N THR A 612 5.88 -5.94 32.38
CA THR A 612 4.87 -5.63 33.41
C THR A 612 4.88 -6.65 34.54
N CYS A 613 4.49 -6.27 35.76
CA CYS A 613 4.44 -7.23 36.87
C CYS A 613 3.50 -8.41 36.54
N ARG A 614 2.41 -8.16 35.81
CA ARG A 614 1.50 -9.19 35.30
C ARG A 614 2.19 -10.22 34.40
N SER A 615 3.12 -9.80 33.54
CA SER A 615 3.85 -10.72 32.65
C SER A 615 4.78 -11.69 33.37
N LEU A 616 5.17 -11.38 34.61
CA LEU A 616 6.04 -12.25 35.39
C LEU A 616 5.29 -13.42 36.01
N SER A 617 3.99 -13.26 36.27
CA SER A 617 3.20 -14.28 36.97
C SER A 617 2.77 -15.47 36.11
N GLY A 618 3.12 -15.50 34.82
CA GLY A 618 2.77 -16.57 33.90
C GLY A 618 3.34 -16.37 32.50
N SER A 619 2.88 -17.16 31.52
CA SER A 619 3.27 -16.99 30.12
C SER A 619 2.69 -15.69 29.56
N ASP A 620 3.56 -14.82 29.03
CA ASP A 620 3.14 -13.59 28.37
C ASP A 620 2.88 -13.83 26.88
N PRO A 621 1.62 -13.80 26.41
CA PRO A 621 1.30 -14.03 25.00
C PRO A 621 1.91 -12.97 24.06
N ARG A 622 2.35 -11.82 24.58
CA ARG A 622 3.02 -10.77 23.81
C ARG A 622 4.44 -11.18 23.38
N CYS A 623 5.05 -12.15 24.07
CA CYS A 623 6.38 -12.65 23.74
C CYS A 623 6.40 -13.59 22.51
N GLU A 624 5.24 -14.12 22.13
CA GLU A 624 5.10 -14.97 20.94
C GLU A 624 4.95 -14.14 19.65
N LEU A 625 4.86 -12.82 19.77
CA LEU A 625 4.68 -11.90 18.66
C LEU A 625 6.04 -11.44 18.10
N ASP A 626 6.20 -11.60 16.78
CA ASP A 626 7.31 -11.05 16.02
C ASP A 626 6.91 -9.69 15.43
N ASP A 627 7.00 -8.64 16.25
CA ASP A 627 6.75 -7.26 15.84
C ASP A 627 7.94 -6.35 16.11
N ALA A 628 8.05 -5.33 15.25
CA ALA A 628 9.04 -4.29 15.43
C ALA A 628 8.75 -3.52 16.74
N PRO A 629 9.81 -3.15 17.48
CA PRO A 629 9.68 -2.29 18.63
C PRO A 629 9.14 -0.92 18.23
N VAL A 630 8.55 -0.22 19.20
CA VAL A 630 8.00 1.13 19.00
C VAL A 630 8.70 2.11 19.92
N ASP A 631 8.62 3.39 19.59
CA ASP A 631 9.05 4.43 20.50
C ASP A 631 8.00 4.68 21.59
N GLY A 632 8.41 5.24 22.72
CA GLY A 632 7.50 5.70 23.75
C GLY A 632 8.08 5.68 25.15
N CYS A 633 7.23 5.81 26.16
CA CYS A 633 7.65 5.66 27.55
C CYS A 633 7.40 4.23 28.04
N GLY A 634 8.34 3.74 28.84
CA GLY A 634 8.24 2.47 29.53
C GLY A 634 9.24 2.38 30.66
N CYS A 635 9.35 1.20 31.25
CA CYS A 635 10.22 1.01 32.40
C CYS A 635 11.68 0.80 32.00
N PRO A 636 12.63 1.40 32.74
CA PRO A 636 14.05 1.16 32.53
C PRO A 636 14.39 -0.32 32.82
N GLU A 637 15.52 -0.78 32.27
CA GLU A 637 15.94 -2.18 32.43
C GLU A 637 16.01 -2.60 33.91
N GLY A 638 15.54 -3.81 34.20
CA GLY A 638 15.48 -4.36 35.56
C GLY A 638 14.25 -3.94 36.37
N THR A 639 13.35 -3.13 35.81
CA THR A 639 12.09 -2.74 36.45
C THR A 639 10.87 -3.07 35.57
N HIS A 640 9.71 -3.23 36.19
CA HIS A 640 8.46 -3.64 35.55
C HIS A 640 7.32 -2.71 35.93
N LEU A 641 6.38 -2.50 35.01
CA LEU A 641 5.22 -1.65 35.26
C LEU A 641 4.21 -2.37 36.17
N ASN A 642 3.89 -1.76 37.31
CA ASN A 642 2.88 -2.26 38.25
C ASN A 642 1.46 -1.73 37.92
N GLN A 643 0.44 -2.13 38.68
CA GLN A 643 -0.94 -1.67 38.49
C GLN A 643 -1.13 -0.16 38.67
N GLU A 644 -0.27 0.46 39.46
CA GLU A 644 -0.24 1.91 39.66
C GLU A 644 0.56 2.61 38.55
N HIS A 645 0.95 1.95 37.45
CA HIS A 645 1.75 2.53 36.36
C HIS A 645 3.12 3.10 36.79
N ILE A 646 3.70 2.56 37.86
CA ILE A 646 5.04 2.88 38.38
C ILE A 646 5.98 1.73 38.05
N CYS A 647 7.21 2.06 37.66
CA CYS A 647 8.24 1.07 37.41
C CYS A 647 8.83 0.60 38.75
N THR A 648 8.66 -0.69 39.04
CA THR A 648 9.09 -1.32 40.29
C THR A 648 10.08 -2.45 40.02
N PRO A 649 11.04 -2.72 40.93
CA PRO A 649 11.91 -3.89 40.81
C PRO A 649 11.13 -5.20 40.88
N LYS A 650 11.65 -6.25 40.22
CA LYS A 650 11.02 -7.58 40.17
C LYS A 650 10.58 -8.10 41.56
N ALA A 651 11.42 -7.92 42.58
CA ALA A 651 11.14 -8.35 43.96
C ALA A 651 9.92 -7.68 44.62
N ALA A 652 9.53 -6.49 44.14
CA ALA A 652 8.39 -5.73 44.66
C ALA A 652 7.12 -5.89 43.80
N CYS A 653 7.16 -6.69 42.73
CA CYS A 653 6.00 -6.93 41.88
C CYS A 653 4.94 -7.77 42.58
N GLU A 654 3.69 -7.34 42.47
CA GLU A 654 2.52 -8.15 42.78
C GLU A 654 2.39 -9.34 41.82
N CYS A 655 1.88 -10.46 42.33
CA CYS A 655 1.62 -11.65 41.53
C CYS A 655 0.16 -11.71 41.10
N HIS A 656 -0.07 -11.90 39.81
CA HIS A 656 -1.38 -12.04 39.20
C HIS A 656 -1.78 -13.51 39.09
N HIS A 657 -3.05 -13.82 39.41
CA HIS A 657 -3.66 -15.13 39.23
C HIS A 657 -5.13 -14.96 38.77
N TYR A 658 -5.79 -16.03 38.33
CA TYR A 658 -7.17 -15.92 37.80
C TYR A 658 -8.17 -15.40 38.85
N GLY A 659 -7.91 -15.68 40.13
CA GLY A 659 -8.72 -15.23 41.27
C GLY A 659 -8.41 -13.80 41.77
N GLY A 660 -7.45 -13.09 41.18
CA GLY A 660 -7.07 -11.74 41.61
C GLY A 660 -5.56 -11.50 41.67
N ILE A 661 -5.15 -10.67 42.62
CA ILE A 661 -3.78 -10.15 42.71
C ILE A 661 -3.35 -10.24 44.16
N THR A 662 -2.10 -10.66 44.38
CA THR A 662 -1.50 -10.76 45.71
C THR A 662 -0.21 -9.96 45.81
N LYS A 663 0.05 -9.42 47.00
CA LYS A 663 1.28 -8.69 47.32
C LYS A 663 2.47 -9.67 47.40
N PRO A 664 3.72 -9.18 47.26
CA PRO A 664 4.91 -9.97 47.52
C PRO A 664 4.90 -10.63 48.90
N GLY A 665 5.34 -11.88 48.99
CA GLY A 665 5.43 -12.67 50.21
C GLY A 665 4.46 -13.85 50.30
N PRO A 666 4.41 -14.52 51.47
CA PRO A 666 3.54 -15.68 51.69
C PRO A 666 2.07 -15.30 51.74
N VAL A 667 1.21 -16.07 51.07
CA VAL A 667 -0.25 -15.88 51.01
C VAL A 667 -0.95 -17.23 50.92
N VAL A 668 -2.23 -17.30 51.32
CA VAL A 668 -3.06 -18.49 51.11
C VAL A 668 -4.09 -18.20 50.03
N ILE A 669 -4.04 -18.95 48.92
CA ILE A 669 -4.96 -18.82 47.77
C ILE A 669 -5.64 -20.18 47.54
N ASP A 670 -6.97 -20.21 47.55
CA ASP A 670 -7.78 -21.43 47.40
C ASP A 670 -7.35 -22.58 48.36
N GLY A 671 -7.00 -22.23 49.60
CA GLY A 671 -6.55 -23.19 50.62
C GLY A 671 -5.09 -23.66 50.47
N ARG A 672 -4.35 -23.18 49.47
CA ARG A 672 -2.93 -23.49 49.27
C ARG A 672 -2.02 -22.44 49.85
N GLN A 673 -0.94 -22.86 50.49
CA GLN A 673 0.18 -21.97 50.77
C GLN A 673 0.88 -21.62 49.46
N CYS A 674 0.90 -20.33 49.14
CA CYS A 674 1.58 -19.77 48.00
C CYS A 674 2.62 -18.74 48.46
N LEU A 675 3.68 -18.60 47.69
CA LEU A 675 4.69 -17.56 47.85
C LEU A 675 4.71 -16.73 46.57
N CYS A 676 4.42 -15.44 46.70
CA CYS A 676 4.67 -14.48 45.63
C CYS A 676 6.09 -13.95 45.78
N GLU A 677 7.01 -14.40 44.92
CA GLU A 677 8.41 -13.98 44.94
C GLU A 677 8.80 -13.52 43.54
N ASN A 678 9.40 -12.34 43.43
CA ASN A 678 9.83 -11.80 42.15
C ASN A 678 8.69 -11.69 41.10
N GLY A 679 7.45 -11.43 41.51
CA GLY A 679 6.29 -11.40 40.62
C GLY A 679 5.83 -12.77 40.08
N GLU A 680 6.48 -13.85 40.50
CA GLU A 680 6.11 -15.24 40.19
C GLU A 680 5.37 -15.85 41.38
N LEU A 681 4.26 -16.55 41.09
CA LEU A 681 3.44 -17.19 42.11
C LEU A 681 3.78 -18.69 42.23
N HIS A 682 4.31 -19.10 43.38
CA HIS A 682 4.64 -20.49 43.66
C HIS A 682 3.69 -21.06 44.71
N CYS A 683 2.73 -21.89 44.28
CA CYS A 683 1.76 -22.54 45.17
C CYS A 683 2.12 -24.00 45.47
N SER A 684 1.82 -24.47 46.69
CA SER A 684 1.87 -25.88 47.05
C SER A 684 0.95 -26.72 46.15
N LYS A 685 1.41 -27.91 45.72
CA LYS A 685 0.60 -28.85 44.92
C LYS A 685 -0.36 -29.70 45.74
N ASP A 686 -0.16 -29.76 47.05
CA ASP A 686 -0.97 -30.59 47.95
C ASP A 686 -2.06 -29.73 48.61
N CYS A 687 -3.32 -30.03 48.28
CA CYS A 687 -4.51 -29.41 48.87
C CYS A 687 -5.32 -30.40 49.74
N GLY A 688 -4.79 -31.60 50.04
CA GLY A 688 -5.38 -32.55 50.97
C GLY A 688 -6.53 -33.41 50.43
N CYS A 689 -6.67 -33.55 49.09
CA CYS A 689 -7.71 -34.38 48.49
C CYS A 689 -7.54 -35.87 48.79
N ARG A 690 -8.66 -36.56 49.08
CA ARG A 690 -8.72 -38.00 49.38
C ARG A 690 -9.53 -38.73 48.31
N ASN A 691 -9.49 -40.07 48.31
CA ASN A 691 -10.25 -40.95 47.40
C ASN A 691 -9.92 -40.77 45.90
N GLY A 692 -8.63 -40.56 45.57
CA GLY A 692 -8.18 -40.47 44.17
C GLY A 692 -8.59 -39.19 43.42
N LYS A 693 -9.17 -38.21 44.14
CA LYS A 693 -9.50 -36.88 43.61
C LYS A 693 -8.25 -36.04 43.42
N VAL A 694 -8.29 -35.17 42.41
CA VAL A 694 -7.26 -34.18 42.11
C VAL A 694 -7.72 -32.78 42.54
N CYS A 695 -6.74 -31.97 42.90
CA CYS A 695 -6.96 -30.56 43.21
C CYS A 695 -7.28 -29.77 41.93
N VAL A 696 -8.46 -29.17 41.85
CA VAL A 696 -8.80 -28.19 40.81
C VAL A 696 -8.76 -26.81 41.46
N HIS A 697 -7.91 -25.95 40.92
CA HIS A 697 -7.75 -24.58 41.40
C HIS A 697 -8.05 -23.60 40.27
N CYS A 698 -9.22 -22.98 40.36
CA CYS A 698 -9.66 -21.99 39.39
C CYS A 698 -8.74 -20.77 39.35
N SER A 699 -7.96 -20.51 40.40
CA SER A 699 -6.91 -19.48 40.44
C SER A 699 -5.77 -19.71 39.45
N GLU A 700 -5.49 -20.93 39.00
CA GLU A 700 -4.46 -21.22 38.00
C GLU A 700 -5.02 -21.29 36.57
N TYR A 701 -6.08 -22.05 36.37
CA TYR A 701 -6.71 -22.20 35.06
C TYR A 701 -8.23 -22.41 35.20
N PRO A 702 -9.05 -21.81 34.31
CA PRO A 702 -10.48 -22.01 34.33
C PRO A 702 -10.83 -23.43 33.87
N VAL A 703 -11.45 -24.22 34.76
CA VAL A 703 -11.96 -25.57 34.47
C VAL A 703 -13.47 -25.59 34.61
N ASN A 704 -14.16 -26.32 33.74
CA ASN A 704 -15.59 -26.58 33.94
C ASN A 704 -15.79 -27.59 35.08
N THR A 705 -16.25 -27.09 36.24
CA THR A 705 -16.57 -27.90 37.42
C THR A 705 -18.06 -28.24 37.55
N ALA A 706 -18.92 -27.70 36.67
CA ALA A 706 -20.38 -27.82 36.78
C ALA A 706 -20.94 -29.22 36.45
N GLN A 707 -20.13 -30.12 35.89
CA GLN A 707 -20.51 -31.49 35.51
C GLN A 707 -19.41 -32.50 35.90
N LYS A 708 -19.09 -32.57 37.19
CA LYS A 708 -18.03 -33.47 37.70
C LYS A 708 -18.55 -34.58 38.63
N THR A 709 -19.86 -34.73 38.75
CA THR A 709 -20.51 -35.78 39.55
C THR A 709 -21.53 -36.52 38.72
N CYS A 710 -21.81 -37.79 39.03
CA CYS A 710 -22.83 -38.55 38.32
C CYS A 710 -24.23 -37.93 38.44
N ASP A 711 -24.52 -37.25 39.54
CA ASP A 711 -25.76 -36.49 39.75
C ASP A 711 -25.87 -35.26 38.83
N SER A 712 -24.78 -34.51 38.66
CA SER A 712 -24.77 -33.28 37.84
C SER A 712 -24.91 -33.54 36.34
N LEU A 713 -24.60 -34.75 35.87
CA LEU A 713 -24.82 -35.17 34.47
C LEU A 713 -26.31 -35.25 34.08
N SER A 714 -27.21 -35.38 35.05
CA SER A 714 -28.66 -35.45 34.81
C SER A 714 -29.37 -34.08 34.87
N LYS A 715 -28.64 -33.01 35.21
CA LYS A 715 -29.18 -31.66 35.43
C LYS A 715 -28.89 -30.75 34.22
N PRO A 716 -29.83 -29.85 33.85
CA PRO A 716 -29.60 -28.89 32.78
C PRO A 716 -28.53 -27.85 33.17
N LEU A 717 -27.64 -27.51 32.24
CA LEU A 717 -26.62 -26.48 32.41
C LEU A 717 -27.23 -25.08 32.33
N GLY A 718 -26.93 -24.23 33.31
CA GLY A 718 -27.23 -22.79 33.24
C GLY A 718 -26.22 -22.03 32.37
N ALA A 719 -26.62 -20.85 31.86
CA ALA A 719 -25.80 -20.03 30.95
C ALA A 719 -24.60 -19.31 31.63
N SER A 720 -24.53 -19.30 32.97
CA SER A 720 -23.41 -18.71 33.72
C SER A 720 -22.52 -19.81 34.29
N MET A 721 -21.33 -19.96 33.73
CA MET A 721 -20.34 -20.95 34.12
C MET A 721 -19.41 -20.40 35.21
N THR A 722 -19.43 -21.00 36.39
CA THR A 722 -18.51 -20.68 37.49
C THR A 722 -17.63 -21.89 37.82
N CYS A 723 -16.32 -21.72 37.65
CA CYS A 723 -15.33 -22.66 38.16
C CYS A 723 -15.26 -22.48 39.69
N GLU A 724 -15.43 -23.57 40.44
CA GLU A 724 -15.28 -23.58 41.90
C GLU A 724 -14.07 -24.44 42.30
N SER A 725 -13.07 -23.83 42.97
CA SER A 725 -11.87 -24.53 43.42
C SER A 725 -12.21 -25.60 44.47
N GLY A 726 -11.61 -26.79 44.36
CA GLY A 726 -11.90 -27.92 45.25
C GLY A 726 -11.31 -29.25 44.79
N CYS A 727 -11.76 -30.34 45.41
CA CYS A 727 -11.35 -31.71 45.07
C CYS A 727 -12.34 -32.34 44.10
N TYR A 728 -11.88 -32.65 42.89
CA TYR A 728 -12.71 -33.28 41.85
C TYR A 728 -12.06 -34.54 41.32
N CYS A 729 -12.86 -35.38 40.66
CA CYS A 729 -12.31 -36.54 39.98
C CYS A 729 -11.42 -36.13 38.77
N PRO A 730 -10.40 -36.95 38.44
CA PRO A 730 -9.51 -36.73 37.30
C PRO A 730 -10.26 -36.55 35.97
N GLN A 731 -9.54 -36.20 34.92
CA GLN A 731 -10.13 -36.09 33.58
C GLN A 731 -10.85 -37.39 33.20
N ASP A 732 -12.06 -37.27 32.64
CA ASP A 732 -12.96 -38.37 32.24
C ASP A 732 -13.48 -39.28 33.37
N GLN A 733 -13.35 -38.86 34.63
CA GLN A 733 -13.96 -39.50 35.79
C GLN A 733 -14.92 -38.55 36.52
N TYR A 734 -15.91 -39.14 37.18
CA TYR A 734 -16.99 -38.45 37.86
C TYR A 734 -17.16 -39.00 39.26
N GLU A 735 -17.51 -38.14 40.21
CA GLU A 735 -17.84 -38.58 41.56
C GLU A 735 -19.20 -39.27 41.58
N ASP A 736 -19.22 -40.54 41.98
CA ASP A 736 -20.44 -41.30 42.19
C ASP A 736 -21.13 -40.90 43.51
N HIS A 737 -22.35 -41.39 43.73
CA HIS A 737 -23.10 -41.08 44.95
C HIS A 737 -22.51 -41.69 46.24
N HIS A 738 -21.40 -42.45 46.16
CA HIS A 738 -20.63 -42.96 47.30
C HIS A 738 -19.33 -42.18 47.54
N GLY A 739 -19.02 -41.17 46.72
CA GLY A 739 -17.84 -40.33 46.83
C GLY A 739 -16.57 -40.89 46.18
N ASN A 740 -16.70 -41.88 45.29
CA ASN A 740 -15.60 -42.49 44.53
C ASN A 740 -15.55 -41.95 43.10
N CYS A 741 -14.34 -41.89 42.53
CA CYS A 741 -14.17 -41.51 41.13
C CYS A 741 -14.37 -42.71 40.21
N VAL A 742 -15.36 -42.61 39.32
CA VAL A 742 -15.73 -43.66 38.36
C VAL A 742 -15.79 -43.11 36.93
N PRO A 743 -15.52 -43.92 35.90
CA PRO A 743 -15.77 -43.55 34.51
C PRO A 743 -17.25 -43.27 34.25
N LEU A 744 -17.55 -42.50 33.19
CA LEU A 744 -18.93 -42.14 32.79
C LEU A 744 -19.86 -43.37 32.71
N ASP A 745 -19.40 -44.46 32.10
CA ASP A 745 -20.22 -45.67 31.93
C ASP A 745 -20.58 -46.36 33.24
N ASN A 746 -19.80 -46.15 34.30
CA ASN A 746 -20.01 -46.70 35.63
C ASN A 746 -20.73 -45.73 36.57
N CYS A 747 -21.22 -44.59 36.07
CA CYS A 747 -21.91 -43.63 36.91
C CYS A 747 -23.18 -44.19 37.54
N THR A 748 -23.32 -43.99 38.86
CA THR A 748 -24.48 -44.42 39.63
C THR A 748 -25.66 -43.46 39.47
N CYS A 749 -26.88 -43.97 39.67
CA CYS A 749 -28.12 -43.19 39.61
C CYS A 749 -28.86 -43.26 40.94
N VAL A 750 -29.67 -42.24 41.26
CA VAL A 750 -30.52 -42.26 42.46
C VAL A 750 -31.99 -42.37 42.08
N TYR A 751 -32.71 -43.24 42.77
CA TYR A 751 -34.17 -43.32 42.71
C TYR A 751 -34.75 -43.56 44.10
N SER A 752 -35.70 -42.71 44.53
CA SER A 752 -36.33 -42.76 45.85
C SER A 752 -35.32 -42.79 47.02
N GLY A 753 -34.24 -42.03 46.90
CA GLY A 753 -33.19 -41.94 47.94
C GLY A 753 -32.25 -43.15 48.01
N LYS A 754 -32.37 -44.14 47.12
CA LYS A 754 -31.43 -45.27 47.00
C LYS A 754 -30.51 -45.09 45.79
N VAL A 755 -29.25 -45.47 45.95
CA VAL A 755 -28.23 -45.45 44.90
C VAL A 755 -28.23 -46.78 44.15
N PHE A 756 -28.17 -46.70 42.83
CA PHE A 756 -28.14 -47.84 41.91
C PHE A 756 -26.90 -47.79 41.03
N SER A 757 -26.27 -48.94 40.82
CA SER A 757 -25.11 -49.11 39.95
C SER A 757 -25.51 -49.12 38.48
N ALA A 758 -24.57 -48.82 37.59
CA ALA A 758 -24.79 -48.91 36.15
C ALA A 758 -25.29 -50.32 35.76
N GLY A 759 -26.36 -50.38 34.97
CA GLY A 759 -27.04 -51.61 34.57
C GLY A 759 -28.12 -52.12 35.54
N GLU A 760 -28.20 -51.59 36.76
CA GLU A 760 -29.30 -51.92 37.67
C GLU A 760 -30.60 -51.27 37.21
N HIS A 761 -31.72 -51.90 37.56
CA HIS A 761 -33.03 -51.51 37.07
C HIS A 761 -34.06 -51.37 38.19
N VAL A 762 -34.93 -50.38 38.03
CA VAL A 762 -36.11 -50.17 38.87
C VAL A 762 -37.36 -50.34 38.02
N LYS A 763 -38.38 -50.95 38.62
CA LYS A 763 -39.72 -51.02 38.03
C LYS A 763 -40.60 -50.00 38.71
N THR A 764 -41.14 -49.06 37.95
CA THR A 764 -41.95 -47.93 38.44
C THR A 764 -43.16 -47.80 37.53
N ASN A 765 -44.39 -47.72 38.06
CA ASN A 765 -45.64 -47.48 37.31
C ASN A 765 -45.59 -47.83 35.81
N CYS A 766 -45.55 -49.12 35.49
CA CYS A 766 -45.58 -49.61 34.10
C CYS A 766 -44.33 -49.28 33.26
N LYS A 767 -43.19 -49.03 33.89
CA LYS A 767 -41.91 -48.74 33.23
C LYS A 767 -40.78 -49.53 33.88
N LYS A 768 -39.87 -50.05 33.07
CA LYS A 768 -38.58 -50.58 33.50
C LYS A 768 -37.51 -49.56 33.18
N CYS A 769 -36.94 -48.93 34.19
CA CYS A 769 -35.86 -47.96 34.06
C CYS A 769 -34.53 -48.62 34.40
N THR A 770 -33.52 -48.44 33.55
CA THR A 770 -32.15 -48.94 33.76
C THR A 770 -31.23 -47.76 33.98
N CYS A 771 -30.38 -47.82 35.00
CA CYS A 771 -29.36 -46.80 35.26
C CYS A 771 -28.21 -46.93 34.25
N GLY A 772 -27.81 -45.82 33.64
CA GLY A 772 -26.63 -45.75 32.78
C GLY A 772 -26.15 -44.31 32.64
N GLN A 773 -24.84 -44.10 32.69
CA GLN A 773 -24.22 -42.77 32.51
C GLN A 773 -24.78 -41.68 33.44
N GLY A 774 -25.17 -42.06 34.67
CA GLY A 774 -25.78 -41.14 35.65
C GLY A 774 -27.24 -40.76 35.35
N GLN A 775 -27.87 -41.40 34.36
CA GLN A 775 -29.24 -41.13 33.94
C GLN A 775 -30.12 -42.40 33.93
N TRP A 776 -31.44 -42.19 34.02
CA TRP A 776 -32.43 -43.27 33.96
C TRP A 776 -32.96 -43.44 32.54
N HIS A 777 -32.74 -44.61 31.96
CA HIS A 777 -33.28 -45.00 30.65
C HIS A 777 -34.51 -45.93 30.84
N CYS A 778 -35.70 -45.39 30.65
CA CYS A 778 -36.98 -46.09 30.90
C CYS A 778 -37.61 -46.66 29.63
N LYS A 779 -38.13 -47.88 29.73
CA LYS A 779 -38.96 -48.54 28.71
C LYS A 779 -40.34 -48.85 29.28
N ASP A 780 -41.39 -48.64 28.49
CA ASP A 780 -42.77 -48.92 28.90
C ASP A 780 -43.05 -50.45 28.93
N GLU A 781 -43.76 -50.91 29.96
CA GLU A 781 -44.30 -52.27 30.11
C GLU A 781 -45.85 -52.20 30.09
N PRO A 782 -46.55 -53.19 29.51
CA PRO A 782 -48.02 -53.22 29.45
C PRO A 782 -48.64 -53.33 30.85
N CYS A 783 -49.64 -52.50 31.12
CA CYS A 783 -50.24 -52.36 32.45
C CYS A 783 -51.74 -52.66 32.50
N PRO A 784 -52.23 -53.39 33.52
CA PRO A 784 -53.67 -53.58 33.73
C PRO A 784 -54.33 -52.26 34.14
N ARG A 785 -55.40 -51.87 33.44
CA ARG A 785 -56.21 -50.69 33.79
C ARG A 785 -57.34 -51.12 34.74
N LYS A 786 -57.65 -50.29 35.73
CA LYS A 786 -58.72 -50.55 36.72
C LYS A 786 -59.77 -49.44 36.66
N CYS A 787 -61.04 -49.81 36.53
CA CYS A 787 -62.18 -48.94 36.80
C CYS A 787 -62.67 -49.22 38.24
N GLN A 788 -63.01 -48.17 38.99
CA GLN A 788 -63.42 -48.28 40.39
C GLN A 788 -64.70 -47.51 40.65
N VAL A 789 -65.55 -48.08 41.49
CA VAL A 789 -66.75 -47.43 42.04
C VAL A 789 -66.71 -47.59 43.55
N TYR A 790 -66.91 -46.50 44.29
CA TYR A 790 -67.00 -46.57 45.76
C TYR A 790 -67.88 -45.48 46.34
N GLY A 791 -68.36 -45.73 47.56
CA GLY A 791 -69.16 -44.76 48.32
C GLY A 791 -70.48 -44.38 47.64
N ASN A 792 -70.80 -43.09 47.72
CA ASN A 792 -72.03 -42.46 47.24
C ASN A 792 -71.90 -41.94 45.79
N GLY A 793 -71.66 -42.83 44.83
CA GLY A 793 -71.63 -42.47 43.41
C GLY A 793 -70.31 -41.87 42.91
N HIS A 794 -69.17 -42.22 43.53
CA HIS A 794 -67.84 -41.86 43.02
C HIS A 794 -67.31 -42.92 42.06
N TYR A 795 -66.85 -42.47 40.89
CA TYR A 795 -66.35 -43.31 39.80
C TYR A 795 -64.93 -42.90 39.40
N GLN A 796 -64.08 -43.90 39.18
CA GLN A 796 -62.80 -43.79 38.52
C GLN A 796 -62.85 -44.61 37.22
N THR A 797 -62.67 -43.97 36.08
CA THR A 797 -62.57 -44.65 34.78
C THR A 797 -61.23 -45.36 34.60
N PHE A 798 -61.11 -46.22 33.59
CA PHE A 798 -59.87 -46.94 33.25
C PHE A 798 -58.69 -46.01 32.88
N ASP A 799 -58.95 -44.77 32.47
CA ASP A 799 -57.98 -43.69 32.21
C ASP A 799 -57.77 -42.76 33.43
N SER A 800 -58.18 -43.20 34.62
CA SER A 800 -58.00 -42.49 35.91
C SER A 800 -58.78 -41.18 36.05
N LYS A 801 -59.85 -40.98 35.29
CA LYS A 801 -60.72 -39.81 35.45
C LYS A 801 -61.71 -40.05 36.58
N TRP A 802 -61.74 -39.09 37.50
CA TRP A 802 -62.63 -39.08 38.64
C TRP A 802 -63.87 -38.26 38.33
N TYR A 803 -65.05 -38.83 38.60
CA TYR A 803 -66.30 -38.09 38.56
C TYR A 803 -67.29 -38.62 39.58
N ARG A 804 -68.30 -37.81 39.88
CA ARG A 804 -69.45 -38.20 40.69
C ARG A 804 -70.68 -38.20 39.81
N PHE A 805 -71.52 -39.21 39.98
CA PHE A 805 -72.75 -39.35 39.22
C PHE A 805 -73.87 -39.87 40.13
N ASP A 806 -74.86 -39.01 40.35
CA ASP A 806 -75.97 -39.23 41.27
C ASP A 806 -77.23 -39.64 40.49
N GLY A 807 -77.20 -40.85 39.93
CA GLY A 807 -78.31 -41.42 39.17
C GLY A 807 -79.15 -42.41 40.00
N HIS A 808 -80.46 -42.49 39.72
CA HIS A 808 -81.40 -43.40 40.39
C HIS A 808 -81.93 -44.49 39.44
N CYS A 809 -81.02 -45.25 38.84
CA CYS A 809 -81.34 -46.32 37.88
C CYS A 809 -80.26 -47.42 37.94
N GLN A 810 -80.40 -48.44 37.09
CA GLN A 810 -79.32 -49.36 36.78
C GLN A 810 -78.44 -48.75 35.67
N TYR A 811 -77.14 -48.66 35.92
CA TYR A 811 -76.17 -48.06 34.99
C TYR A 811 -75.08 -49.06 34.60
N THR A 812 -74.69 -49.08 33.34
CA THR A 812 -73.55 -49.87 32.88
C THR A 812 -72.22 -49.20 33.26
N LEU A 813 -71.36 -49.94 33.96
CA LEU A 813 -69.99 -49.52 34.29
C LEU A 813 -69.02 -49.85 33.17
N VAL A 814 -69.16 -51.05 32.62
CA VAL A 814 -68.38 -51.51 31.48
C VAL A 814 -69.21 -52.52 30.71
N GLU A 815 -69.23 -52.38 29.40
CA GLU A 815 -69.72 -53.39 28.47
C GLU A 815 -68.80 -53.39 27.26
N ASP A 816 -68.72 -54.53 26.59
CA ASP A 816 -67.88 -54.70 25.42
C ASP A 816 -68.63 -54.54 24.09
N TYR A 817 -69.92 -54.22 24.13
CA TYR A 817 -70.70 -53.82 22.96
C TYR A 817 -71.12 -52.35 23.07
N CYS A 818 -70.57 -51.51 22.19
CA CYS A 818 -71.00 -50.12 22.05
C CYS A 818 -71.60 -49.92 20.65
N GLY A 819 -72.88 -50.27 20.46
CA GLY A 819 -73.60 -50.19 19.17
C GLY A 819 -74.43 -51.45 18.85
N ASN A 820 -74.74 -51.68 17.57
CA ASN A 820 -75.54 -52.82 17.08
C ASN A 820 -74.73 -54.12 16.89
N THR A 821 -73.96 -54.54 17.90
CA THR A 821 -73.25 -55.84 17.92
C THR A 821 -73.51 -56.58 19.23
N ASN A 822 -73.62 -57.91 19.19
CA ASN A 822 -73.75 -58.73 20.41
C ASN A 822 -72.41 -58.76 21.17
N GLY A 823 -72.39 -58.28 22.42
CA GLY A 823 -71.20 -58.32 23.28
C GLY A 823 -71.16 -59.55 24.20
N SER A 824 -69.98 -59.83 24.76
CA SER A 824 -69.70 -61.00 25.59
C SER A 824 -69.88 -60.75 27.09
N PHE A 825 -69.78 -59.49 27.54
CA PHE A 825 -70.02 -59.16 28.94
C PHE A 825 -70.54 -57.73 29.18
N SER A 826 -71.32 -57.57 30.24
CA SER A 826 -71.72 -56.26 30.76
C SER A 826 -71.70 -56.30 32.28
N VAL A 827 -71.11 -55.27 32.89
CA VAL A 827 -71.14 -55.06 34.33
C VAL A 827 -71.97 -53.82 34.60
N ARG A 828 -73.08 -54.02 35.31
CA ARG A 828 -74.04 -52.98 35.63
C ARG A 828 -74.13 -52.79 37.14
N VAL A 829 -74.25 -51.55 37.59
CA VAL A 829 -74.48 -51.20 38.99
C VAL A 829 -75.88 -50.64 39.15
N GLU A 830 -76.59 -51.11 40.16
CA GLU A 830 -77.89 -50.55 40.54
C GLU A 830 -77.69 -49.60 41.73
N THR A 831 -78.07 -48.34 41.55
CA THR A 831 -77.98 -47.32 42.59
C THR A 831 -79.37 -46.97 43.12
N VAL A 832 -79.56 -47.05 44.44
CA VAL A 832 -80.82 -46.72 45.13
C VAL A 832 -80.59 -45.63 46.19
N PRO A 833 -81.63 -44.86 46.58
CA PRO A 833 -81.52 -43.89 47.67
C PRO A 833 -81.28 -44.60 49.00
N CYS A 834 -80.27 -44.15 49.75
CA CYS A 834 -79.98 -44.64 51.09
C CYS A 834 -80.23 -43.49 52.08
N CYS A 835 -81.34 -43.55 52.81
CA CYS A 835 -81.77 -42.59 53.85
C CYS A 835 -82.45 -41.29 53.35
N ASP A 836 -83.24 -40.68 54.24
CA ASP A 836 -84.24 -39.61 54.01
C ASP A 836 -83.71 -38.27 53.47
N GLU A 837 -82.43 -38.15 53.09
CA GLU A 837 -81.92 -36.98 52.38
C GLU A 837 -80.91 -37.37 51.28
N ALA A 838 -81.40 -37.40 50.04
CA ALA A 838 -80.70 -37.16 48.76
C ALA A 838 -79.29 -37.79 48.52
N LEU A 839 -79.00 -38.98 49.05
CA LEU A 839 -77.76 -39.73 48.76
C LEU A 839 -78.06 -41.10 48.12
N THR A 840 -77.34 -41.45 47.05
CA THR A 840 -77.43 -42.75 46.37
C THR A 840 -76.29 -43.67 46.77
N CYS A 841 -76.57 -44.94 47.03
CA CYS A 841 -75.53 -45.97 47.15
C CYS A 841 -75.80 -47.11 46.18
N SER A 842 -74.71 -47.75 45.76
CA SER A 842 -74.77 -48.95 44.95
C SER A 842 -75.26 -50.11 45.81
N ARG A 843 -76.41 -50.69 45.47
CA ARG A 843 -77.03 -51.79 46.23
C ARG A 843 -76.72 -53.16 45.63
N SER A 844 -76.64 -53.27 44.31
CA SER A 844 -76.34 -54.51 43.62
C SER A 844 -75.38 -54.27 42.46
N ILE A 845 -74.50 -55.24 42.20
CA ILE A 845 -73.69 -55.33 40.99
C ILE A 845 -74.20 -56.54 40.22
N VAL A 846 -74.65 -56.31 39.00
CA VAL A 846 -75.09 -57.35 38.07
C VAL A 846 -74.00 -57.57 37.04
N LEU A 847 -73.56 -58.81 36.92
CA LEU A 847 -72.53 -59.22 35.98
C LEU A 847 -73.18 -60.17 34.97
N ASP A 848 -73.38 -59.71 33.75
CA ASP A 848 -73.87 -60.53 32.66
C ASP A 848 -72.70 -61.04 31.84
N LEU A 849 -72.54 -62.36 31.83
CA LEU A 849 -71.57 -63.09 31.02
C LEU A 849 -72.36 -64.01 30.11
N GLN A 850 -72.09 -63.98 28.81
CA GLN A 850 -72.78 -64.83 27.86
C GLN A 850 -72.28 -66.28 27.96
N VAL A 851 -72.89 -67.09 28.84
CA VAL A 851 -72.69 -68.55 28.94
C VAL A 851 -74.05 -69.19 29.28
N ASP A 852 -74.41 -70.28 28.60
CA ASP A 852 -75.73 -70.95 28.49
C ASP A 852 -76.48 -71.41 29.78
N ASP A 853 -76.28 -70.80 30.95
CA ASP A 853 -77.15 -71.01 32.13
C ASP A 853 -77.06 -69.81 33.09
N TYR A 854 -78.20 -69.22 33.45
CA TYR A 854 -78.34 -68.03 34.30
C TYR A 854 -77.79 -68.25 35.72
N LEU A 855 -76.58 -67.76 36.00
CA LEU A 855 -75.99 -67.69 37.35
C LEU A 855 -76.11 -66.26 37.92
N CYS A 856 -77.24 -65.97 38.57
CA CYS A 856 -77.40 -64.76 39.39
C CYS A 856 -76.65 -64.92 40.71
N PHE A 857 -75.50 -64.25 40.87
CA PHE A 857 -74.86 -64.08 42.17
C PHE A 857 -75.35 -62.81 42.85
N THR A 858 -76.22 -62.94 43.86
CA THR A 858 -76.60 -61.82 44.73
C THR A 858 -75.59 -61.71 45.88
N PHE A 859 -74.63 -60.79 45.77
CA PHE A 859 -73.75 -60.44 46.89
C PHE A 859 -74.43 -59.39 47.77
N PHE A 860 -74.77 -59.74 49.02
CA PHE A 860 -75.17 -58.78 50.03
C PHE A 860 -73.91 -58.09 50.58
N LEU A 861 -73.72 -56.81 50.27
CA LEU A 861 -72.71 -55.98 50.93
C LEU A 861 -73.15 -55.72 52.38
N THR A 862 -72.56 -56.46 53.32
CA THR A 862 -72.67 -56.17 54.76
C THR A 862 -71.88 -54.90 55.09
N ARG A 863 -72.45 -54.02 55.91
CA ARG A 863 -71.76 -52.88 56.54
C ARG A 863 -70.45 -53.33 57.19
N THR A 864 -69.33 -52.75 56.75
CA THR A 864 -68.14 -52.51 57.59
C THR A 864 -67.82 -51.04 57.54
#